data_AF-A0A7X8JVT9-F1
#
_entry.id   AF-A0A7X8JVT9-F1
#
_cell.length_a   1.000
_cell.length_b   1.000
_cell.length_c   1.000
_cell.angle_alpha   90.00
_cell.angle_beta   90.00
_cell.angle_gamma   90.00
#
_symmetry.space_group_name_H-M   'P 1'
#
loop_
_entity.id
_entity.type
_entity.pdbx_description
1 polymer ?
#
loop_
_entity_poly.entity_id
_entity_poly.type
_entity_poly.pdbx_seq_one_letter_code
_entity_poly.pdbx_strand_id
1 'polypeptide(L)'
;MKKVLVCFLAAIMLMLIIAPNEVFQICAQTRTLYINEVMAANSKTIRDGDIEDKNEGANGGEYSDWIEIYNSSEQPVDLTAYTLSDSGATWVFPQCTIQPKGYLLVWASDKNKVSKDGQLHTNFKLSASGEEIILRSPNGDIVDSIKYESLLDDQSYGRKYDGSQQFEVFTKATALEDNAKGAVLVREPILSKSGGFYTEAFDLIITSQDSEAKIYYTTDGSDPIPEASGTFQYTGSIKIKSRAGDANVLSMVRNISTDSWNSWKEPKGEVFKGTTLKTVAIKDDGSKSKVITHTYFVDSEMDTRYTLPVISIVTDFDNLFDSKIGIYTENSLKTGEEWERPAHVEFFESNGELGFSQNIGLRIHGGYSRKFPQKSFRIYADGQYGDLGEFKYEIFPGLTKNGNGKKMKSFERLILRNTGNDWNSAYMRDELMQSLISHVNILDTQAQRPAILFLNGEYWGVYYIRERYDKEYLEDHYNLDDDKVAIIEPKQISPAQHMSFDIQQGTSEDADAYTNEVINYLKENSISQSSTYEYIKTKIDIDNYIIYNVAEIFFGNTDWPANNVVIWKYRTDDGKYNPDAPYGLDGRWRWMLKDTDFGFGLYNKSVNHDTLKYAVGDRVEGTSNPEWSTFLLKTLLQNDEFRNKFINCFADQLNTAFIPERVLEVINEFEAILTPEMQEHTERWPYFKWSQNVKAIKNYAMNRPSNIVQFIKNKFASNGVTGTANITLNTDTTRGYLKINTIDIKASTPGIKNPDSWTGLYFTGVPVTISAVAKEGYVFDHWEGVVGSSETVTFNHTDNINITAVFKKDGIPELTPTPTQTPTSTSTPTPTPTPTQTSTPTPTPTPTPTSTPTSLPTPTASPQGVILGDVNSDGFFNSLDFGLLRMYLLGIKGENEIIMSAGDVDANGDIDSIDFAYFRLRLIGVINKFPAE
;
A
#
# COMPACT_ATOMS: atom_id res chain seq x y z
N MET A 1 -95.91 17.68 6.30
CA MET A 1 -95.48 17.00 5.06
C MET A 1 -94.28 16.15 5.44
N LYS A 2 -94.45 14.83 5.63
CA LYS A 2 -94.61 13.81 4.58
C LYS A 2 -93.43 13.84 3.61
N LYS A 3 -92.71 12.70 3.58
CA LYS A 3 -92.26 11.97 2.38
C LYS A 3 -91.40 12.82 1.43
N VAL A 4 -90.10 12.54 1.27
CA VAL A 4 -89.62 11.33 0.61
C VAL A 4 -88.32 10.84 1.26
N LEU A 5 -88.51 10.01 2.29
CA LEU A 5 -87.73 8.79 2.50
C LEU A 5 -88.24 7.76 1.48
N VAL A 6 -87.37 6.88 0.96
CA VAL A 6 -87.63 5.84 -0.05
C VAL A 6 -87.44 6.31 -1.50
N CYS A 7 -86.22 6.11 -2.03
CA CYS A 7 -86.00 5.65 -3.42
C CYS A 7 -84.53 5.31 -3.78
N PHE A 8 -83.58 5.29 -2.84
CA PHE A 8 -82.21 4.79 -3.09
C PHE A 8 -81.84 3.63 -2.16
N LEU A 9 -82.81 2.76 -1.85
CA LEU A 9 -82.66 1.60 -0.95
C LEU A 9 -83.06 0.26 -1.59
N ALA A 10 -83.22 0.20 -2.91
CA ALA A 10 -83.75 -1.00 -3.59
C ALA A 10 -82.84 -1.61 -4.69
N ALA A 11 -81.60 -1.14 -4.84
CA ALA A 11 -80.65 -1.73 -5.81
C ALA A 11 -79.48 -2.50 -5.16
N ILE A 12 -79.36 -2.52 -3.83
CA ILE A 12 -78.27 -3.23 -3.12
C ILE A 12 -78.86 -4.17 -2.04
N MET A 13 -80.06 -4.68 -2.28
CA MET A 13 -80.68 -5.70 -1.42
C MET A 13 -81.24 -6.85 -2.26
N LEU A 14 -80.41 -7.35 -3.20
CA LEU A 14 -80.62 -8.64 -3.85
C LEU A 14 -79.29 -9.22 -4.40
N MET A 15 -78.23 -9.23 -3.59
CA MET A 15 -77.04 -10.07 -3.77
C MET A 15 -76.45 -10.47 -2.41
N LEU A 16 -77.32 -10.96 -1.53
CA LEU A 16 -76.94 -11.73 -0.35
C LEU A 16 -77.49 -13.14 -0.59
N ILE A 17 -76.60 -14.07 -0.96
CA ILE A 17 -76.59 -15.51 -0.66
C ILE A 17 -75.48 -16.18 -1.52
N ILE A 18 -74.48 -16.76 -0.83
CA ILE A 18 -73.37 -17.63 -1.28
C ILE A 18 -72.04 -16.94 -1.67
N ALA A 19 -71.16 -16.75 -0.68
CA ALA A 19 -69.75 -17.20 -0.68
C ALA A 19 -69.13 -16.90 0.70
N PRO A 20 -68.26 -17.78 1.25
CA PRO A 20 -67.79 -17.67 2.63
C PRO A 20 -66.79 -16.52 2.82
N ASN A 21 -66.78 -16.00 4.05
CA ASN A 21 -65.87 -14.98 4.57
C ASN A 21 -64.40 -15.27 4.21
N GLU A 22 -63.80 -14.42 3.38
CA GLU A 22 -62.36 -14.13 3.49
C GLU A 22 -62.20 -12.70 3.98
N VAL A 23 -61.91 -12.61 5.28
CA VAL A 23 -61.37 -11.42 5.90
C VAL A 23 -59.97 -11.24 5.29
N PHE A 24 -59.80 -10.25 4.42
CA PHE A 24 -58.46 -9.76 4.09
C PHE A 24 -57.87 -9.12 5.35
N GLN A 25 -57.23 -9.94 6.20
CA GLN A 25 -56.22 -9.44 7.11
C GLN A 25 -55.03 -9.03 6.23
N ILE A 26 -54.76 -7.72 6.19
CA ILE A 26 -53.41 -7.24 5.88
C ILE A 26 -52.58 -7.64 7.11
N CYS A 27 -52.02 -8.84 7.10
CA CYS A 27 -50.92 -9.18 8.01
C CYS A 27 -49.73 -8.33 7.57
N ALA A 28 -49.39 -7.31 8.36
CA ALA A 28 -48.05 -6.77 8.34
C ALA A 28 -47.11 -7.96 8.59
N GLN A 29 -46.28 -8.30 7.61
CA GLN A 29 -45.28 -9.34 7.79
C GLN A 29 -44.34 -8.83 8.89
N THR A 30 -44.45 -9.40 10.08
CA THR A 30 -43.57 -9.05 11.19
C THR A 30 -42.17 -9.46 10.79
N ARG A 31 -41.35 -8.46 10.48
CA ARG A 31 -39.90 -8.55 10.33
C ARG A 31 -39.32 -9.32 11.53
N THR A 32 -38.57 -10.36 11.27
CA THR A 32 -37.98 -11.24 12.31
C THR A 32 -36.47 -11.15 12.43
N LEU A 33 -35.80 -10.66 11.38
CA LEU A 33 -34.36 -10.41 11.38
C LEU A 33 -34.10 -8.91 11.40
N TYR A 34 -33.12 -8.51 12.19
CA TYR A 34 -32.74 -7.12 12.36
C TYR A 34 -31.23 -7.01 12.27
N ILE A 35 -30.72 -6.03 11.52
CA ILE A 35 -29.38 -5.50 11.79
C ILE A 35 -29.52 -4.73 13.11
N ASN A 36 -28.90 -5.25 14.15
CA ASN A 36 -29.18 -4.86 15.53
C ASN A 36 -28.19 -3.80 16.01
N GLU A 37 -26.92 -3.94 15.67
CA GLU A 37 -25.84 -3.05 16.05
C GLU A 37 -24.70 -3.15 15.03
N VAL A 38 -23.98 -2.05 14.79
CA VAL A 38 -22.80 -1.99 13.93
C VAL A 38 -21.69 -1.19 14.60
N MET A 39 -20.44 -1.61 14.46
CA MET A 39 -19.26 -0.84 14.86
C MET A 39 -18.32 -0.70 13.68
N ALA A 40 -18.12 0.55 13.24
CA ALA A 40 -17.38 0.88 12.02
C ALA A 40 -15.94 1.38 12.26
N ALA A 41 -15.54 1.50 13.52
CA ALA A 41 -14.16 1.80 13.93
C ALA A 41 -13.89 1.10 15.26
N ASN A 42 -13.55 -0.18 15.21
CA ASN A 42 -13.21 -0.96 16.40
C ASN A 42 -11.71 -0.83 16.67
N SER A 43 -11.32 -0.20 17.78
CA SER A 43 -9.90 -0.01 18.11
C SER A 43 -9.46 -0.81 19.33
N LYS A 44 -10.40 -1.13 20.23
CA LYS A 44 -10.12 -1.91 21.45
C LYS A 44 -11.29 -2.73 22.00
N THR A 45 -12.49 -2.64 21.42
CA THR A 45 -13.71 -3.16 22.04
C THR A 45 -13.75 -4.69 22.07
N ILE A 46 -13.63 -5.32 20.91
CA ILE A 46 -13.66 -6.79 20.78
C ILE A 46 -12.76 -7.21 19.61
N ARG A 47 -11.92 -8.22 19.80
CA ARG A 47 -11.10 -8.77 18.72
C ARG A 47 -11.89 -9.79 17.93
N ASP A 48 -11.58 -9.89 16.65
CA ASP A 48 -12.33 -10.77 15.76
C ASP A 48 -12.20 -12.24 16.17
N GLY A 49 -11.08 -12.65 16.76
CA GLY A 49 -10.84 -14.04 17.15
C GLY A 49 -10.14 -14.84 16.06
N ASP A 50 -9.78 -14.19 14.94
CA ASP A 50 -9.06 -14.79 13.82
C ASP A 50 -7.62 -15.11 14.23
N ILE A 51 -7.42 -16.24 14.91
CA ILE A 51 -6.10 -16.73 15.32
C ILE A 51 -5.20 -17.09 14.14
N GLU A 52 -5.76 -17.14 12.93
CA GLU A 52 -5.01 -17.32 11.69
C GLU A 52 -4.55 -15.99 11.08
N ASP A 53 -4.97 -14.86 11.66
CA ASP A 53 -4.44 -13.55 11.34
C ASP A 53 -2.94 -13.51 11.63
N LYS A 54 -2.15 -13.08 10.64
CA LYS A 54 -0.69 -13.18 10.71
C LYS A 54 -0.08 -12.07 11.58
N ASN A 55 -0.72 -10.92 11.66
CA ASN A 55 -0.23 -9.77 12.40
C ASN A 55 -0.74 -9.82 13.84
N GLU A 56 -2.04 -10.12 14.02
CA GLU A 56 -2.73 -10.01 15.30
C GLU A 56 -3.27 -11.35 15.84
N GLY A 57 -3.08 -12.47 15.14
CA GLY A 57 -3.63 -13.77 15.55
C GLY A 57 -3.13 -14.26 16.91
N ALA A 58 -1.87 -13.96 17.25
CA ALA A 58 -1.30 -14.25 18.58
C ALA A 58 -1.99 -13.45 19.70
N ASN A 59 -2.57 -12.30 19.37
CA ASN A 59 -3.34 -11.45 20.27
C ASN A 59 -4.84 -11.79 20.25
N GLY A 60 -5.25 -12.83 19.53
CA GLY A 60 -6.65 -13.22 19.36
C GLY A 60 -7.36 -12.53 18.21
N GLY A 61 -6.63 -12.16 17.14
CA GLY A 61 -7.19 -11.56 15.93
C GLY A 61 -7.24 -10.02 15.97
N GLU A 62 -7.66 -9.39 14.87
CA GLU A 62 -7.67 -7.93 14.71
C GLU A 62 -8.89 -7.28 15.39
N TYR A 63 -8.84 -5.99 15.69
CA TYR A 63 -10.04 -5.22 16.03
C TYR A 63 -10.82 -4.90 14.75
N SER A 64 -11.40 -5.91 14.11
CA SER A 64 -12.21 -5.73 12.90
C SER A 64 -13.53 -5.02 13.19
N ASP A 65 -14.02 -4.25 12.22
CA ASP A 65 -15.39 -3.75 12.22
C ASP A 65 -16.38 -4.91 12.26
N TRP A 66 -17.60 -4.68 12.74
CA TRP A 66 -18.58 -5.75 12.85
C TRP A 66 -20.03 -5.27 12.70
N ILE A 67 -20.85 -6.22 12.27
CA ILE A 67 -22.30 -6.11 12.08
C ILE A 67 -22.94 -7.22 12.90
N GLU A 68 -23.88 -6.85 13.77
CA GLU A 68 -24.70 -7.80 14.51
C GLU A 68 -26.07 -7.98 13.86
N ILE A 69 -26.49 -9.24 13.72
CA ILE A 69 -27.84 -9.61 13.27
C ILE A 69 -28.58 -10.31 14.41
N TYR A 70 -29.77 -9.79 14.74
CA TYR A 70 -30.67 -10.35 15.75
C TYR A 70 -31.87 -11.06 15.13
N ASN A 71 -32.18 -12.25 15.65
CA ASN A 71 -33.40 -12.99 15.33
C ASN A 71 -34.47 -12.80 16.42
N SER A 72 -35.45 -11.94 16.17
CA SER A 72 -36.54 -11.66 17.11
C SER A 72 -37.61 -12.76 17.18
N SER A 73 -37.53 -13.80 16.33
CA SER A 73 -38.56 -14.84 16.25
C SER A 73 -38.37 -15.94 17.29
N GLU A 74 -39.40 -16.77 17.45
CA GLU A 74 -39.37 -17.97 18.30
C GLU A 74 -38.83 -19.20 17.57
N GLN A 75 -38.32 -19.05 16.34
CA GLN A 75 -37.84 -20.15 15.50
C GLN A 75 -36.42 -19.85 14.99
N PRO A 76 -35.58 -20.87 14.74
CA PRO A 76 -34.28 -20.66 14.12
C PRO A 76 -34.47 -20.11 12.70
N VAL A 77 -33.59 -19.20 12.28
CA VAL A 77 -33.60 -18.61 10.94
C VAL A 77 -32.29 -18.94 10.22
N ASP A 78 -32.41 -19.62 9.08
CA ASP A 78 -31.30 -19.94 8.18
C ASP A 78 -31.01 -18.73 7.28
N LEU A 79 -29.75 -18.27 7.31
CA LEU A 79 -29.24 -17.15 6.52
C LEU A 79 -28.49 -17.60 5.26
N THR A 80 -28.48 -18.90 4.93
CA THR A 80 -27.83 -19.41 3.72
C THR A 80 -28.29 -18.61 2.49
N ALA A 81 -27.33 -18.08 1.72
CA ALA A 81 -27.55 -17.27 0.53
C ALA A 81 -28.26 -15.92 0.72
N TYR A 82 -28.48 -15.47 1.96
CA TYR A 82 -28.77 -14.06 2.21
C TYR A 82 -27.56 -13.22 1.82
N THR A 83 -27.74 -11.91 1.66
CA THR A 83 -26.62 -11.00 1.36
C THR A 83 -26.56 -9.83 2.31
N LEU A 84 -25.36 -9.46 2.74
CA LEU A 84 -25.05 -8.14 3.28
C LEU A 84 -24.42 -7.29 2.17
N SER A 85 -24.80 -6.02 2.09
CA SER A 85 -24.18 -5.06 1.18
C SER A 85 -23.98 -3.73 1.86
N ASP A 86 -22.85 -3.09 1.60
CA ASP A 86 -22.57 -1.69 1.89
C ASP A 86 -22.77 -0.84 0.62
N SER A 87 -22.16 0.34 0.56
CA SER A 87 -22.24 1.22 -0.61
C SER A 87 -21.47 0.75 -1.85
N GLY A 88 -20.54 -0.20 -1.72
CA GLY A 88 -19.60 -0.58 -2.78
C GLY A 88 -19.49 -2.08 -3.09
N ALA A 89 -19.94 -2.95 -2.20
CA ALA A 89 -19.76 -4.38 -2.23
C ALA A 89 -21.01 -5.15 -1.79
N THR A 90 -21.05 -6.43 -2.13
CA THR A 90 -22.09 -7.36 -1.67
C THR A 90 -21.42 -8.68 -1.31
N TRP A 91 -21.73 -9.17 -0.10
CA TRP A 91 -21.23 -10.41 0.47
C TRP A 91 -22.38 -11.38 0.69
N VAL A 92 -22.17 -12.65 0.33
CA VAL A 92 -23.19 -13.71 0.42
C VAL A 92 -22.91 -14.56 1.65
N PHE A 93 -23.91 -14.75 2.50
CA PHE A 93 -23.78 -15.62 3.66
C PHE A 93 -23.49 -17.07 3.23
N PRO A 94 -22.46 -17.70 3.83
CA PRO A 94 -22.32 -19.15 3.79
C PRO A 94 -23.43 -19.80 4.63
N GLN A 95 -23.42 -21.13 4.74
CA GLN A 95 -24.41 -21.83 5.56
C GLN A 95 -24.30 -21.39 7.03
N CYS A 96 -25.35 -20.73 7.55
CA CYS A 96 -25.39 -20.18 8.90
C CYS A 96 -26.83 -20.08 9.40
N THR A 97 -27.04 -20.35 10.69
CA THR A 97 -28.37 -20.30 11.32
C THR A 97 -28.31 -19.49 12.62
N ILE A 98 -29.23 -18.54 12.78
CA ILE A 98 -29.41 -17.81 14.04
C ILE A 98 -30.53 -18.48 14.84
N GLN A 99 -30.25 -18.87 16.09
CA GLN A 99 -31.24 -19.47 16.98
C GLN A 99 -32.35 -18.47 17.36
N PRO A 100 -33.52 -18.93 17.86
CA PRO A 100 -34.55 -18.04 18.39
C PRO A 100 -33.98 -17.07 19.42
N LYS A 101 -34.30 -15.77 19.31
CA LYS A 101 -33.75 -14.70 20.18
C LYS A 101 -32.23 -14.61 20.21
N GLY A 102 -31.56 -15.24 19.24
CA GLY A 102 -30.10 -15.26 19.15
C GLY A 102 -29.54 -14.10 18.33
N TYR A 103 -28.24 -13.92 18.48
CA TYR A 103 -27.42 -12.94 17.79
C TYR A 103 -26.39 -13.64 16.88
N LEU A 104 -25.98 -12.97 15.82
CA LEU A 104 -24.87 -13.37 14.96
C LEU A 104 -23.99 -12.15 14.71
N LEU A 105 -22.70 -12.29 15.03
CA LEU A 105 -21.69 -11.30 14.69
C LEU A 105 -21.06 -11.65 13.35
N VAL A 106 -20.95 -10.66 12.46
CA VAL A 106 -20.28 -10.75 11.17
C VAL A 106 -19.21 -9.68 11.11
N TRP A 107 -17.95 -10.08 10.97
CA TRP A 107 -16.81 -9.18 10.89
C TRP A 107 -16.74 -8.55 9.50
N ALA A 108 -16.80 -7.23 9.43
CA ALA A 108 -16.59 -6.46 8.22
C ALA A 108 -15.08 -6.16 8.07
N SER A 109 -14.30 -7.20 7.77
CA SER A 109 -12.84 -7.14 7.84
C SER A 109 -12.15 -7.12 6.48
N ASP A 110 -12.89 -7.19 5.36
CA ASP A 110 -12.37 -7.39 4.00
C ASP A 110 -11.51 -8.66 3.80
N LYS A 111 -11.64 -9.66 4.69
CA LYS A 111 -10.90 -10.94 4.59
C LYS A 111 -11.61 -11.98 3.71
N ASN A 112 -12.90 -11.77 3.44
CA ASN A 112 -13.77 -12.64 2.62
C ASN A 112 -13.61 -14.14 2.93
N LYS A 113 -13.73 -14.53 4.19
CA LYS A 113 -13.49 -15.90 4.63
C LYS A 113 -14.43 -16.35 5.76
N VAL A 114 -14.46 -17.66 5.98
CA VAL A 114 -14.95 -18.26 7.22
C VAL A 114 -13.73 -18.79 7.96
N SER A 115 -13.48 -18.28 9.16
CA SER A 115 -12.36 -18.75 9.98
C SER A 115 -12.57 -20.20 10.43
N LYS A 116 -11.51 -20.88 10.89
CA LYS A 116 -11.61 -22.28 11.36
C LYS A 116 -12.59 -22.49 12.51
N ASP A 117 -12.83 -21.48 13.32
CA ASP A 117 -13.78 -21.51 14.43
C ASP A 117 -15.20 -21.05 14.01
N GLY A 118 -15.42 -20.78 12.73
CA GLY A 118 -16.73 -20.55 12.13
C GLY A 118 -17.17 -19.09 12.07
N GLN A 119 -16.29 -18.15 12.39
CA GLN A 119 -16.59 -16.72 12.32
C GLN A 119 -16.64 -16.25 10.87
N LEU A 120 -17.48 -15.27 10.62
CA LEU A 120 -17.81 -14.80 9.29
C LEU A 120 -17.11 -13.47 9.02
N HIS A 121 -16.34 -13.41 7.93
CA HIS A 121 -15.64 -12.21 7.49
C HIS A 121 -16.12 -11.80 6.10
N THR A 122 -16.63 -10.58 5.97
CA THR A 122 -17.07 -10.03 4.67
C THR A 122 -15.88 -9.66 3.78
N ASN A 123 -16.17 -9.31 2.53
CA ASN A 123 -15.24 -8.76 1.53
C ASN A 123 -15.29 -7.22 1.47
N PHE A 124 -15.58 -6.58 2.59
CA PHE A 124 -15.57 -5.12 2.74
C PHE A 124 -15.32 -4.73 4.21
N LYS A 125 -14.93 -3.47 4.45
CA LYS A 125 -14.89 -2.84 5.78
C LYS A 125 -16.00 -1.80 5.91
N LEU A 126 -16.27 -1.35 7.13
CA LEU A 126 -17.27 -0.32 7.36
C LEU A 126 -16.63 1.08 7.34
N SER A 127 -17.40 2.08 6.92
CA SER A 127 -16.97 3.49 6.95
C SER A 127 -17.43 4.18 8.23
N ALA A 128 -16.50 4.51 9.12
CA ALA A 128 -16.80 5.32 10.32
C ALA A 128 -17.24 6.77 10.03
N SER A 129 -17.25 7.20 8.78
CA SER A 129 -17.87 8.46 8.33
C SER A 129 -19.38 8.32 8.10
N GLY A 130 -19.88 7.10 8.09
CA GLY A 130 -21.29 6.76 7.92
C GLY A 130 -21.62 6.21 6.53
N GLU A 131 -22.43 5.16 6.49
CA GLU A 131 -22.93 4.54 5.27
C GLU A 131 -24.26 3.81 5.52
N GLU A 132 -24.76 3.09 4.52
CA GLU A 132 -25.94 2.24 4.62
C GLU A 132 -25.58 0.77 4.43
N ILE A 133 -26.01 -0.07 5.37
CA ILE A 133 -25.86 -1.53 5.33
C ILE A 133 -27.22 -2.16 5.12
N ILE A 134 -27.31 -3.04 4.13
CA ILE A 134 -28.56 -3.68 3.71
C ILE A 134 -28.43 -5.19 3.81
N LEU A 135 -29.40 -5.83 4.49
CA LEU A 135 -29.56 -7.28 4.54
C LEU A 135 -30.69 -7.68 3.59
N ARG A 136 -30.42 -8.56 2.63
CA ARG A 136 -31.41 -9.05 1.66
C ARG A 136 -31.63 -10.55 1.75
N SER A 137 -32.84 -10.98 1.43
CA SER A 137 -33.18 -12.40 1.26
C SER A 137 -32.56 -12.96 -0.04
N PRO A 138 -32.49 -14.30 -0.22
CA PRO A 138 -32.03 -14.91 -1.46
C PRO A 138 -32.84 -14.52 -2.71
N ASN A 139 -34.07 -14.01 -2.52
CA ASN A 139 -34.91 -13.52 -3.61
C ASN A 139 -34.64 -12.04 -3.96
N GLY A 140 -33.74 -11.38 -3.24
CA GLY A 140 -33.35 -9.98 -3.44
C GLY A 140 -34.16 -8.96 -2.62
N ASP A 141 -35.17 -9.40 -1.87
CA ASP A 141 -36.00 -8.54 -1.04
C ASP A 141 -35.20 -7.95 0.13
N ILE A 142 -35.37 -6.66 0.41
CA ILE A 142 -34.75 -6.02 1.59
C ILE A 142 -35.42 -6.54 2.85
N VAL A 143 -34.63 -7.18 3.69
CA VAL A 143 -35.02 -7.60 5.04
C VAL A 143 -34.72 -6.43 5.98
N ASP A 144 -33.42 -6.20 6.25
CA ASP A 144 -32.67 -5.08 6.89
C ASP A 144 -32.28 -3.87 6.08
N SER A 145 -32.37 -2.67 6.63
CA SER A 145 -31.37 -1.64 6.36
C SER A 145 -31.08 -0.80 7.60
N ILE A 146 -29.80 -0.54 7.86
CA ILE A 146 -29.36 0.46 8.83
C ILE A 146 -28.52 1.51 8.10
N LYS A 147 -28.84 2.77 8.34
CA LYS A 147 -28.02 3.89 7.88
C LYS A 147 -27.51 4.63 9.10
N TYR A 148 -26.20 4.76 9.20
CA TYR A 148 -25.53 5.43 10.30
C TYR A 148 -24.72 6.62 9.79
N GLU A 149 -24.53 7.60 10.66
CA GLU A 149 -23.68 8.77 10.39
C GLU A 149 -22.29 8.53 10.98
N SER A 150 -21.45 9.55 11.13
CA SER A 150 -20.10 9.33 11.64
C SER A 150 -20.07 8.79 13.08
N LEU A 151 -19.25 7.76 13.31
CA LEU A 151 -19.01 7.14 14.61
C LEU A 151 -17.57 7.39 15.07
N LEU A 152 -17.37 7.68 16.36
CA LEU A 152 -16.03 7.67 16.95
C LEU A 152 -15.52 6.24 17.11
N ASP A 153 -14.21 6.10 17.27
CA ASP A 153 -13.59 4.83 17.62
C ASP A 153 -14.25 4.23 18.86
N ASP A 154 -14.51 2.92 18.79
CA ASP A 154 -15.19 2.11 19.80
C ASP A 154 -16.62 2.55 20.12
N GLN A 155 -17.22 3.39 19.26
CA GLN A 155 -18.67 3.59 19.26
C GLN A 155 -19.34 2.67 18.26
N SER A 156 -20.44 2.09 18.68
CA SER A 156 -21.34 1.35 17.82
C SER A 156 -22.66 2.10 17.65
N TYR A 157 -23.36 1.83 16.55
CA TYR A 157 -24.68 2.35 16.26
C TYR A 157 -25.66 1.20 16.16
N GLY A 158 -26.72 1.23 16.95
CA GLY A 158 -27.63 0.10 17.04
C GLY A 158 -29.02 0.50 17.45
N ARG A 159 -29.92 -0.47 17.44
CA ARG A 159 -31.30 -0.30 17.88
C ARG A 159 -31.32 -0.05 19.38
N LYS A 160 -32.15 0.88 19.84
CA LYS A 160 -32.26 1.25 21.27
C LYS A 160 -32.52 0.06 22.21
N TYR A 161 -33.26 -0.93 21.71
CA TYR A 161 -33.50 -2.25 22.28
C TYR A 161 -33.54 -3.21 21.10
N ASP A 162 -33.38 -4.51 21.32
CA ASP A 162 -33.33 -5.46 20.22
C ASP A 162 -34.59 -5.42 19.36
N GLY A 163 -34.41 -5.26 18.05
CA GLY A 163 -35.50 -5.10 17.09
C GLY A 163 -36.30 -3.78 17.17
N SER A 164 -35.91 -2.82 18.02
CA SER A 164 -36.54 -1.49 18.12
C SER A 164 -36.40 -0.69 16.82
N GLN A 165 -37.42 0.08 16.43
CA GLN A 165 -37.33 0.99 15.27
C GLN A 165 -36.47 2.23 15.50
N GLN A 166 -36.14 2.55 16.77
CA GLN A 166 -35.28 3.67 17.13
C GLN A 166 -33.84 3.21 17.24
N PHE A 167 -32.90 4.05 16.81
CA PHE A 167 -31.46 3.79 16.88
C PHE A 167 -30.75 4.82 17.79
N GLU A 168 -29.68 4.38 18.44
CA GLU A 168 -28.83 5.18 19.33
C GLU A 168 -27.35 4.81 19.11
N VAL A 169 -26.44 5.66 19.60
CA VAL A 169 -25.01 5.38 19.62
C VAL A 169 -24.62 4.80 20.97
N PHE A 170 -23.85 3.74 20.97
CA PHE A 170 -23.39 3.06 22.16
C PHE A 170 -21.94 3.44 22.41
N THR A 171 -21.67 4.07 23.56
CA THR A 171 -20.29 4.28 24.03
C THR A 171 -19.70 3.04 24.69
N LYS A 172 -20.55 2.04 24.94
CA LYS A 172 -20.20 0.67 25.31
C LYS A 172 -21.06 -0.25 24.47
N ALA A 173 -20.45 -0.93 23.51
CA ALA A 173 -21.14 -1.83 22.61
C ALA A 173 -21.80 -3.01 23.33
N THR A 174 -22.83 -3.57 22.71
CA THR A 174 -23.64 -4.69 23.22
C THR A 174 -23.52 -5.94 22.34
N ALA A 175 -22.38 -6.14 21.68
CA ALA A 175 -22.12 -7.31 20.85
C ALA A 175 -22.44 -8.63 21.57
N LEU A 176 -23.29 -9.44 20.95
CA LEU A 176 -23.82 -10.73 21.41
C LEU A 176 -24.65 -10.66 22.71
N GLU A 177 -25.08 -9.47 23.12
CA GLU A 177 -25.91 -9.22 24.30
C GLU A 177 -27.14 -8.37 23.92
N ASP A 178 -28.11 -8.26 24.84
CA ASP A 178 -29.28 -7.40 24.60
C ASP A 178 -28.89 -5.92 24.54
N ASN A 179 -29.38 -5.19 23.52
CA ASN A 179 -29.12 -3.76 23.40
C ASN A 179 -29.71 -2.99 24.60
N ALA A 180 -28.88 -2.13 25.20
CA ALA A 180 -29.26 -1.22 26.28
C ALA A 180 -29.51 0.22 25.78
N LYS A 181 -29.87 1.14 26.67
CA LYS A 181 -30.00 2.56 26.29
C LYS A 181 -28.61 3.15 25.98
N GLY A 182 -28.42 3.65 24.76
CA GLY A 182 -27.21 4.32 24.29
C GLY A 182 -27.18 5.83 24.58
N ALA A 183 -26.09 6.47 24.17
CA ALA A 183 -25.96 7.92 24.03
C ALA A 183 -26.58 8.39 22.70
N VAL A 184 -26.95 9.67 22.65
CA VAL A 184 -27.42 10.29 21.39
C VAL A 184 -26.20 10.75 20.61
N LEU A 185 -26.06 10.30 19.36
CA LEU A 185 -25.03 10.78 18.44
C LEU A 185 -24.93 12.31 18.47
N VAL A 186 -23.71 12.83 18.50
CA VAL A 186 -23.46 14.26 18.32
C VAL A 186 -22.88 14.44 16.93
N ARG A 187 -23.64 15.09 16.06
CA ARG A 187 -23.25 15.33 14.67
C ARG A 187 -22.14 16.35 14.60
N GLU A 188 -21.31 16.18 13.59
CA GLU A 188 -20.21 17.08 13.28
C GLU A 188 -20.73 18.51 13.00
N PRO A 189 -20.00 19.55 13.45
CA PRO A 189 -20.30 20.91 13.05
C PRO A 189 -20.21 21.08 11.52
N ILE A 190 -21.19 21.77 10.94
CA ILE A 190 -21.20 22.12 9.52
C ILE A 190 -20.65 23.54 9.36
N LEU A 191 -19.56 23.65 8.60
CA LEU A 191 -18.92 24.92 8.26
C LEU A 191 -19.47 25.48 6.95
N SER A 192 -19.80 26.76 6.93
CA SER A 192 -20.34 27.45 5.74
C SER A 192 -19.37 27.57 4.55
N LYS A 193 -18.09 27.28 4.78
CA LYS A 193 -17.00 27.29 3.80
C LYS A 193 -16.04 26.13 4.07
N SER A 194 -15.69 25.38 3.04
CA SER A 194 -14.66 24.34 3.09
C SER A 194 -13.26 24.93 3.29
N GLY A 195 -12.31 24.15 3.79
CA GLY A 195 -10.88 24.51 3.69
C GLY A 195 -10.48 24.78 2.23
N GLY A 196 -9.44 25.59 2.03
CA GLY A 196 -8.92 25.90 0.69
C GLY A 196 -8.48 27.35 0.50
N PHE A 197 -8.42 27.76 -0.77
CA PHE A 197 -7.87 29.03 -1.23
C PHE A 197 -8.96 30.08 -1.38
N TYR A 198 -8.68 31.28 -0.88
CA TYR A 198 -9.61 32.41 -0.89
C TYR A 198 -8.87 33.72 -1.19
N THR A 199 -9.42 34.52 -2.11
CA THR A 199 -8.84 35.82 -2.48
C THR A 199 -9.30 36.98 -1.60
N GLU A 200 -10.35 36.77 -0.81
CA GLU A 200 -10.94 37.79 0.06
C GLU A 200 -11.29 37.23 1.44
N ALA A 201 -11.28 38.12 2.44
CA ALA A 201 -11.71 37.79 3.79
C ALA A 201 -13.23 37.53 3.86
N PHE A 202 -13.66 36.58 4.68
CA PHE A 202 -15.06 36.21 4.84
C PHE A 202 -15.40 35.91 6.30
N ASP A 203 -16.70 35.87 6.59
CA ASP A 203 -17.24 35.50 7.89
C ASP A 203 -17.68 34.04 7.85
N LEU A 204 -16.95 33.19 8.57
CA LEU A 204 -17.21 31.77 8.67
C LEU A 204 -18.31 31.52 9.70
N ILE A 205 -19.42 30.97 9.23
CA ILE A 205 -20.53 30.50 10.04
C ILE A 205 -20.37 29.00 10.28
N ILE A 206 -20.49 28.59 11.54
CA ILE A 206 -20.54 27.19 11.96
C ILE A 206 -21.94 26.90 12.52
N THR A 207 -22.52 25.77 12.13
CA THR A 207 -23.84 25.32 12.59
C THR A 207 -23.76 23.89 13.12
N SER A 208 -24.64 23.55 14.06
CA SER A 208 -24.84 22.16 14.49
C SER A 208 -26.30 21.78 14.22
N GLN A 209 -26.51 20.53 13.82
CA GLN A 209 -27.84 19.95 13.71
C GLN A 209 -28.41 19.52 15.08
N ASP A 210 -27.58 19.48 16.12
CA ASP A 210 -27.97 19.14 17.48
C ASP A 210 -28.21 20.42 18.29
N SER A 211 -29.48 20.76 18.54
CA SER A 211 -29.86 21.97 19.27
C SER A 211 -29.37 22.04 20.72
N GLU A 212 -28.99 20.90 21.28
CA GLU A 212 -28.45 20.77 22.64
C GLU A 212 -26.92 20.78 22.69
N ALA A 213 -26.24 20.72 21.54
CA ALA A 213 -24.79 20.72 21.46
C ALA A 213 -24.23 22.16 21.38
N LYS A 214 -23.13 22.40 22.10
CA LYS A 214 -22.31 23.60 21.98
C LYS A 214 -21.12 23.31 21.08
N ILE A 215 -20.74 24.27 20.24
CA ILE A 215 -19.58 24.14 19.36
C ILE A 215 -18.37 24.79 20.01
N TYR A 216 -17.23 24.10 19.97
CA TYR A 216 -15.93 24.56 20.43
C TYR A 216 -14.91 24.49 19.31
N TYR A 217 -13.94 25.41 19.30
CA TYR A 217 -12.88 25.44 18.29
C TYR A 217 -11.54 25.92 18.82
N THR A 218 -10.47 25.59 18.10
CA THR A 218 -9.10 26.07 18.30
C THR A 218 -8.51 26.52 16.96
N THR A 219 -7.47 27.36 17.01
CA THR A 219 -6.76 27.87 15.81
C THR A 219 -5.25 27.68 15.87
N ASP A 220 -4.78 26.85 16.80
CA ASP A 220 -3.36 26.60 17.07
C ASP A 220 -2.93 25.15 16.78
N GLY A 221 -3.88 24.29 16.36
CA GLY A 221 -3.66 22.89 16.01
C GLY A 221 -4.00 21.89 17.13
N SER A 222 -4.22 22.36 18.35
CA SER A 222 -4.68 21.53 19.48
C SER A 222 -6.13 21.08 19.29
N ASP A 223 -6.51 19.95 19.89
CA ASP A 223 -7.92 19.54 19.87
C ASP A 223 -8.78 20.42 20.79
N PRO A 224 -10.00 20.83 20.40
CA PRO A 224 -10.81 21.69 21.24
C PRO A 224 -11.34 20.93 22.47
N ILE A 225 -10.86 21.32 23.64
CA ILE A 225 -11.30 20.81 24.94
C ILE A 225 -11.97 21.95 25.70
N PRO A 226 -13.25 21.84 26.11
CA PRO A 226 -13.93 22.89 26.88
C PRO A 226 -13.09 23.34 28.07
N GLU A 227 -13.05 24.66 28.29
CA GLU A 227 -12.29 25.31 29.38
C GLU A 227 -10.76 25.21 29.30
N ALA A 228 -10.20 24.42 28.37
CA ALA A 228 -8.77 24.42 28.11
C ALA A 228 -8.32 25.74 27.48
N SER A 229 -7.08 26.14 27.78
CA SER A 229 -6.45 27.31 27.15
C SER A 229 -6.36 27.12 25.64
N GLY A 230 -6.73 28.13 24.86
CA GLY A 230 -6.74 28.07 23.39
C GLY A 230 -8.05 27.55 22.78
N THR A 231 -8.94 26.98 23.60
CA THR A 231 -10.29 26.57 23.15
C THR A 231 -11.30 27.70 23.33
N PHE A 232 -12.06 27.97 22.27
CA PHE A 232 -13.11 28.98 22.26
C PHE A 232 -14.48 28.34 22.02
N GLN A 233 -15.48 28.75 22.79
CA GLN A 233 -16.86 28.42 22.46
C GLN A 233 -17.34 29.31 21.31
N TYR A 234 -17.89 28.70 20.27
CA TYR A 234 -18.46 29.41 19.14
C TYR A 234 -19.74 30.16 19.56
N THR A 235 -19.71 31.49 19.46
CA THR A 235 -20.82 32.38 19.85
C THR A 235 -21.26 33.33 18.74
N GLY A 236 -20.56 33.33 17.60
CA GLY A 236 -20.80 34.19 16.44
C GLY A 236 -19.80 33.87 15.33
N SER A 237 -19.99 34.49 14.16
CA SER A 237 -19.13 34.23 13.00
C SER A 237 -17.65 34.47 13.28
N ILE A 238 -16.79 33.62 12.74
CA ILE A 238 -15.33 33.75 12.83
C ILE A 238 -14.84 34.49 11.60
N LYS A 239 -14.12 35.60 11.77
CA LYS A 239 -13.53 36.32 10.64
C LYS A 239 -12.29 35.60 10.13
N ILE A 240 -12.39 34.99 8.96
CA ILE A 240 -11.26 34.40 8.23
C ILE A 240 -10.71 35.46 7.28
N LYS A 241 -9.41 35.77 7.39
CA LYS A 241 -8.76 36.86 6.66
C LYS A 241 -7.28 36.54 6.44
N SER A 242 -6.63 37.33 5.58
CA SER A 242 -5.18 37.27 5.44
C SER A 242 -4.52 37.51 6.79
N ARG A 243 -3.49 36.71 7.06
CA ARG A 243 -2.67 36.76 8.27
C ARG A 243 -1.38 37.55 8.08
N ALA A 244 -1.26 38.30 6.98
CA ALA A 244 -0.14 39.21 6.76
C ALA A 244 -0.02 40.21 7.94
N GLY A 245 1.18 40.34 8.48
CA GLY A 245 1.53 41.10 9.67
C GLY A 245 1.47 40.31 10.98
N ASP A 246 0.95 39.08 10.98
CA ASP A 246 0.98 38.21 12.16
C ASP A 246 2.41 37.70 12.41
N ALA A 247 2.81 37.67 13.69
CA ALA A 247 4.14 37.19 14.07
C ALA A 247 4.35 35.72 13.66
N ASN A 248 5.58 35.41 13.25
CA ASN A 248 6.05 34.04 13.05
C ASN A 248 6.11 33.30 14.40
N VAL A 249 5.59 32.08 14.45
CA VAL A 249 5.49 31.23 15.64
C VAL A 249 6.32 29.96 15.44
N LEU A 250 5.88 29.04 14.57
CA LEU A 250 6.56 27.75 14.38
C LEU A 250 7.95 27.93 13.78
N SER A 251 8.06 28.80 12.79
CA SER A 251 9.32 29.14 12.13
C SER A 251 10.34 29.80 13.06
N MET A 252 9.92 30.26 14.25
CA MET A 252 10.79 30.82 15.30
C MET A 252 11.25 29.80 16.36
N VAL A 253 10.84 28.53 16.26
CA VAL A 253 11.36 27.45 17.12
C VAL A 253 12.80 27.12 16.72
N ARG A 254 13.77 27.42 17.59
CA ARG A 254 15.20 27.45 17.24
C ARG A 254 15.93 26.12 17.40
N ASN A 255 15.46 25.23 18.26
CA ASN A 255 16.08 23.94 18.59
C ASN A 255 15.70 22.82 17.60
N ILE A 256 15.37 23.17 16.35
CA ILE A 256 14.94 22.23 15.33
C ILE A 256 16.09 21.62 14.52
N SER A 257 17.35 21.95 14.81
CA SER A 257 18.50 21.30 14.17
C SER A 257 19.53 20.87 15.19
N THR A 258 20.01 19.64 15.01
CA THR A 258 21.15 19.06 15.75
C THR A 258 22.36 18.88 14.84
N ASP A 259 22.30 19.39 13.61
CA ASP A 259 23.39 19.35 12.66
C ASP A 259 24.34 20.55 12.86
N SER A 260 25.64 20.27 12.94
CA SER A 260 26.67 21.29 13.15
C SER A 260 26.88 22.20 11.95
N TRP A 261 26.52 21.76 10.75
CA TRP A 261 26.73 22.48 9.50
C TRP A 261 25.50 23.31 9.11
N ASN A 262 24.32 22.80 9.44
CA ASN A 262 23.03 23.37 9.07
C ASN A 262 22.23 23.81 10.31
N SER A 263 22.83 24.62 11.18
CA SER A 263 22.12 25.19 12.33
C SER A 263 20.91 26.01 11.89
N TRP A 264 19.87 26.10 12.73
CA TRP A 264 18.68 26.90 12.46
C TRP A 264 19.04 28.36 12.14
N LYS A 265 18.33 28.94 11.16
CA LYS A 265 18.38 30.35 10.80
C LYS A 265 16.98 30.93 10.80
N GLU A 266 16.89 32.17 11.26
CA GLU A 266 15.66 32.95 11.21
C GLU A 266 15.20 33.16 9.75
N PRO A 267 13.89 33.07 9.46
CA PRO A 267 13.36 33.42 8.15
C PRO A 267 13.70 34.87 7.74
N LYS A 268 13.85 35.10 6.44
CA LYS A 268 13.98 36.45 5.88
C LYS A 268 12.60 37.12 5.84
N GLY A 269 12.19 37.67 6.97
CA GLY A 269 10.91 38.36 7.09
C GLY A 269 9.77 37.44 7.51
N GLU A 270 8.55 37.86 7.19
CA GLU A 270 7.34 37.14 7.57
C GLU A 270 7.15 35.91 6.68
N VAL A 271 6.74 34.78 7.28
CA VAL A 271 6.30 33.61 6.53
C VAL A 271 4.80 33.70 6.26
N PHE A 272 4.36 33.28 5.07
CA PHE A 272 2.93 33.23 4.75
C PHE A 272 2.19 32.25 5.68
N LYS A 273 0.94 32.59 6.02
CA LYS A 273 0.14 31.82 6.98
C LYS A 273 -1.30 31.62 6.53
N GLY A 274 -1.78 30.39 6.65
CA GLY A 274 -3.20 30.06 6.69
C GLY A 274 -3.78 30.14 8.10
N THR A 275 -5.10 30.18 8.18
CA THR A 275 -5.86 29.97 9.40
C THR A 275 -6.25 28.50 9.50
N THR A 276 -5.69 27.78 10.47
CA THR A 276 -6.16 26.45 10.82
C THR A 276 -7.33 26.55 11.79
N LEU A 277 -8.27 25.62 11.69
CA LEU A 277 -9.43 25.56 12.55
C LEU A 277 -9.77 24.10 12.83
N LYS A 278 -9.74 23.71 14.11
CA LYS A 278 -10.32 22.46 14.58
C LYS A 278 -11.62 22.76 15.30
N THR A 279 -12.68 22.00 15.01
CA THR A 279 -14.03 22.24 15.56
C THR A 279 -14.67 20.95 16.05
N VAL A 280 -15.44 21.03 17.13
CA VAL A 280 -16.15 19.89 17.72
C VAL A 280 -17.48 20.36 18.31
N ALA A 281 -18.52 19.53 18.21
CA ALA A 281 -19.78 19.72 18.92
C ALA A 281 -19.81 18.87 20.18
N ILE A 282 -20.24 19.43 21.32
CA ILE A 282 -20.24 18.79 22.64
C ILE A 282 -21.56 19.08 23.36
N LYS A 283 -22.22 18.05 23.90
CA LYS A 283 -23.42 18.18 24.75
C LYS A 283 -23.05 18.28 26.23
N ASP A 284 -23.99 18.71 27.05
CA ASP A 284 -23.78 18.90 28.51
C ASP A 284 -23.48 17.57 29.25
N ASP A 285 -23.80 16.41 28.66
CA ASP A 285 -23.46 15.09 29.20
C ASP A 285 -22.03 14.63 28.85
N GLY A 286 -21.27 15.44 28.10
CA GLY A 286 -19.91 15.16 27.68
C GLY A 286 -19.79 14.38 26.37
N SER A 287 -20.90 13.94 25.76
CA SER A 287 -20.88 13.35 24.41
C SER A 287 -20.42 14.38 23.37
N LYS A 288 -19.65 13.93 22.38
CA LYS A 288 -19.01 14.81 21.38
C LYS A 288 -18.98 14.20 19.98
N SER A 289 -18.89 15.06 18.97
CA SER A 289 -18.66 14.67 17.57
C SER A 289 -17.19 14.32 17.31
N LYS A 290 -16.89 13.84 16.08
CA LYS A 290 -15.51 13.92 15.54
C LYS A 290 -15.05 15.37 15.47
N VAL A 291 -13.72 15.56 15.50
CA VAL A 291 -13.10 16.86 15.28
C VAL A 291 -12.99 17.10 13.78
N ILE A 292 -13.61 18.16 13.29
CA ILE A 292 -13.45 18.63 11.91
C ILE A 292 -12.27 19.61 11.86
N THR A 293 -11.35 19.38 10.94
CA THR A 293 -10.16 20.23 10.75
C THR A 293 -10.16 20.82 9.36
N HIS A 294 -9.95 22.14 9.27
CA HIS A 294 -9.76 22.83 7.99
C HIS A 294 -8.67 23.88 8.06
N THR A 295 -8.02 24.09 6.91
CA THR A 295 -7.05 25.17 6.69
C THR A 295 -7.59 26.13 5.64
N TYR A 296 -7.60 27.42 5.98
CA TYR A 296 -8.04 28.49 5.10
C TYR A 296 -6.85 29.37 4.73
N PHE A 297 -6.53 29.45 3.44
CA PHE A 297 -5.49 30.32 2.92
C PHE A 297 -6.13 31.56 2.30
N VAL A 298 -5.81 32.74 2.83
CA VAL A 298 -6.41 34.00 2.38
C VAL A 298 -5.33 34.98 1.93
N ASP A 299 -5.32 35.29 0.64
CA ASP A 299 -4.41 36.25 0.03
C ASP A 299 -5.01 36.79 -1.27
N SER A 300 -4.80 38.06 -1.60
CA SER A 300 -5.36 38.63 -2.84
C SER A 300 -4.89 37.92 -4.11
N GLU A 301 -3.74 37.23 -4.06
CA GLU A 301 -3.16 36.47 -5.16
C GLU A 301 -3.21 34.96 -4.92
N MET A 302 -4.01 34.48 -3.95
CA MET A 302 -3.99 33.07 -3.51
C MET A 302 -4.19 32.06 -4.66
N ASP A 303 -5.09 32.36 -5.59
CA ASP A 303 -5.39 31.50 -6.76
C ASP A 303 -4.20 31.31 -7.72
N THR A 304 -3.18 32.17 -7.60
CA THR A 304 -1.97 32.15 -8.44
C THR A 304 -0.68 32.09 -7.63
N ARG A 305 -0.78 32.03 -6.30
CA ARG A 305 0.37 32.12 -5.39
C ARG A 305 1.30 30.92 -5.56
N TYR A 306 0.73 29.72 -5.70
CA TYR A 306 1.47 28.48 -5.80
C TYR A 306 1.20 27.78 -7.12
N THR A 307 2.27 27.43 -7.83
CA THR A 307 2.19 26.60 -9.04
C THR A 307 2.23 25.10 -8.71
N LEU A 308 2.65 24.77 -7.49
CA LEU A 308 2.66 23.44 -6.91
C LEU A 308 1.39 23.16 -6.10
N PRO A 309 1.00 21.87 -5.93
CA PRO A 309 -0.01 21.50 -4.94
C PRO A 309 0.43 21.87 -3.53
N VAL A 310 -0.53 22.02 -2.62
CA VAL A 310 -0.32 22.41 -1.22
C VAL A 310 -0.74 21.26 -0.29
N ILE A 311 0.12 20.92 0.65
CA ILE A 311 -0.18 20.04 1.77
C ILE A 311 -0.25 20.88 3.04
N SER A 312 -1.37 20.81 3.75
CA SER A 312 -1.50 21.35 5.11
C SER A 312 -1.50 20.20 6.11
N ILE A 313 -0.59 20.24 7.08
CA ILE A 313 -0.59 19.33 8.23
C ILE A 313 -0.94 20.12 9.49
N VAL A 314 -1.98 19.69 10.18
CA VAL A 314 -2.45 20.28 11.44
C VAL A 314 -2.32 19.25 12.55
N THR A 315 -1.57 19.57 13.59
CA THR A 315 -1.36 18.72 14.76
C THR A 315 -1.16 19.57 16.00
N ASP A 316 -1.22 18.97 17.19
CA ASP A 316 -0.85 19.67 18.42
C ASP A 316 0.59 20.19 18.32
N PHE A 317 0.83 21.42 18.80
CA PHE A 317 2.18 21.99 18.85
C PHE A 317 3.17 21.06 19.55
N ASP A 318 2.73 20.42 20.64
CA ASP A 318 3.56 19.55 21.45
C ASP A 318 3.96 18.27 20.72
N ASN A 319 3.12 17.77 19.79
CA ASN A 319 3.47 16.62 18.94
C ASN A 319 4.71 16.89 18.08
N LEU A 320 4.97 18.15 17.74
CA LEU A 320 6.15 18.55 16.98
C LEU A 320 7.30 19.00 17.88
N PHE A 321 7.05 19.86 18.85
CA PHE A 321 8.12 20.64 19.48
C PHE A 321 8.32 20.40 20.98
N ASP A 322 7.44 19.67 21.65
CA ASP A 322 7.65 19.30 23.05
C ASP A 322 8.96 18.51 23.22
N SER A 323 9.61 18.68 24.35
CA SER A 323 10.90 18.07 24.62
C SER A 323 10.76 16.54 24.82
N LYS A 324 9.66 16.07 25.41
CA LYS A 324 9.46 14.65 25.73
C LYS A 324 8.80 13.90 24.60
N ILE A 325 7.73 14.46 24.02
CA ILE A 325 6.92 13.79 23.02
C ILE A 325 7.12 14.34 21.60
N GLY A 326 7.66 15.54 21.45
CA GLY A 326 7.78 16.21 20.16
C GLY A 326 8.76 15.51 19.23
N ILE A 327 8.34 15.28 17.99
CA ILE A 327 9.14 14.52 17.00
C ILE A 327 10.14 15.39 16.23
N TYR A 328 10.01 16.71 16.25
CA TYR A 328 10.75 17.62 15.36
C TYR A 328 12.05 18.19 15.97
N THR A 329 12.22 18.10 17.28
CA THR A 329 13.35 18.70 18.01
C THR A 329 14.37 17.64 18.44
N GLU A 330 14.53 17.41 19.74
CA GLU A 330 15.54 16.54 20.34
C GLU A 330 15.29 15.05 20.08
N ASN A 331 14.03 14.66 19.92
CA ASN A 331 13.65 13.28 19.62
C ASN A 331 13.64 12.95 18.12
N SER A 332 14.10 13.87 17.27
CA SER A 332 14.07 13.69 15.83
C SER A 332 14.84 12.49 15.29
N LEU A 333 15.68 11.83 16.10
CA LEU A 333 16.40 10.59 15.78
C LEU A 333 15.70 9.30 16.24
N LYS A 334 14.57 9.40 16.94
CA LYS A 334 13.81 8.26 17.46
C LYS A 334 12.93 7.57 16.41
N THR A 335 12.77 6.27 16.50
CA THR A 335 12.10 5.42 15.49
C THR A 335 11.15 4.45 16.16
N GLY A 336 10.34 3.73 15.40
CA GLY A 336 9.22 2.90 15.91
C GLY A 336 7.89 3.65 16.03
N GLU A 337 6.79 2.90 16.10
CA GLU A 337 5.40 3.36 16.20
C GLU A 337 5.17 4.30 17.38
N GLU A 338 5.95 4.16 18.45
CA GLU A 338 5.85 5.00 19.64
C GLU A 338 6.28 6.46 19.39
N TRP A 339 6.88 6.72 18.23
CA TRP A 339 7.24 8.06 17.74
C TRP A 339 6.32 8.56 16.62
N GLU A 340 5.18 7.91 16.42
CA GLU A 340 4.06 8.39 15.61
C GLU A 340 3.20 9.38 16.38
N ARG A 341 2.78 10.46 15.70
CA ARG A 341 1.89 11.45 16.29
C ARG A 341 0.64 11.64 15.44
N PRO A 342 -0.54 11.80 16.06
CA PRO A 342 -1.76 12.07 15.33
C PRO A 342 -1.66 13.45 14.66
N ALA A 343 -2.09 13.53 13.42
CA ALA A 343 -2.22 14.77 12.68
C ALA A 343 -3.42 14.71 11.73
N HIS A 344 -3.83 15.85 11.22
CA HIS A 344 -4.77 15.96 10.11
C HIS A 344 -4.05 16.50 8.89
N VAL A 345 -4.29 15.91 7.71
CA VAL A 345 -3.72 16.36 6.44
C VAL A 345 -4.82 16.79 5.49
N GLU A 346 -4.61 17.92 4.82
CA GLU A 346 -5.36 18.33 3.64
C GLU A 346 -4.39 18.48 2.46
N PHE A 347 -4.71 17.87 1.32
CA PHE A 347 -3.99 18.03 0.07
C PHE A 347 -4.86 18.82 -0.91
N PHE A 348 -4.32 19.93 -1.41
CA PHE A 348 -4.93 20.78 -2.41
C PHE A 348 -4.12 20.74 -3.69
N GLU A 349 -4.80 20.60 -4.82
CA GLU A 349 -4.21 20.85 -6.13
C GLU A 349 -3.81 22.33 -6.29
N SER A 350 -2.97 22.65 -7.27
CA SER A 350 -2.46 24.01 -7.49
C SER A 350 -3.57 25.04 -7.78
N ASN A 351 -4.72 24.59 -8.27
CA ASN A 351 -5.93 25.40 -8.46
C ASN A 351 -6.78 25.57 -7.19
N GLY A 352 -6.36 25.02 -6.05
CA GLY A 352 -7.09 25.05 -4.78
C GLY A 352 -8.16 23.95 -4.61
N GLU A 353 -8.31 23.03 -5.58
CA GLU A 353 -9.21 21.89 -5.47
C GLU A 353 -8.73 20.94 -4.37
N LEU A 354 -9.61 20.58 -3.43
CA LEU A 354 -9.29 19.62 -2.37
C LEU A 354 -9.23 18.21 -2.97
N GLY A 355 -8.05 17.58 -2.92
CA GLY A 355 -7.87 16.19 -3.33
C GLY A 355 -8.26 15.21 -2.23
N PHE A 356 -7.75 15.39 -1.01
CA PHE A 356 -8.16 14.61 0.17
C PHE A 356 -7.99 15.40 1.46
N SER A 357 -8.79 15.05 2.47
CA SER A 357 -8.74 15.56 3.83
C SER A 357 -9.00 14.40 4.78
N GLN A 358 -8.02 14.07 5.62
CA GLN A 358 -8.15 12.96 6.56
C GLN A 358 -7.14 13.06 7.70
N ASN A 359 -7.43 12.36 8.78
CA ASN A 359 -6.47 12.14 9.86
C ASN A 359 -5.41 11.12 9.44
N ILE A 360 -4.20 11.29 9.96
CA ILE A 360 -3.02 10.51 9.63
C ILE A 360 -2.12 10.32 10.85
N GLY A 361 -1.28 9.30 10.77
CA GLY A 361 -0.08 9.19 11.57
C GLY A 361 1.07 10.00 10.96
N LEU A 362 1.81 10.73 11.78
CA LEU A 362 2.93 11.58 11.35
C LEU A 362 4.24 11.19 12.04
N ARG A 363 5.30 10.98 11.25
CA ARG A 363 6.64 10.64 11.76
C ARG A 363 7.75 11.34 11.03
N ILE A 364 8.92 11.47 11.66
CA ILE A 364 10.12 11.93 10.98
C ILE A 364 10.73 10.82 10.12
N HIS A 365 11.09 11.17 8.89
CA HIS A 365 11.74 10.30 7.91
C HIS A 365 13.24 10.59 7.77
N GLY A 366 14.02 9.55 7.47
CA GLY A 366 15.39 9.66 6.97
C GLY A 366 16.44 8.99 7.85
N GLY A 367 17.71 9.20 7.50
CA GLY A 367 18.87 8.84 8.31
C GLY A 367 19.53 10.09 8.88
N TYR A 368 20.59 10.57 8.21
CA TYR A 368 21.31 11.77 8.62
C TYR A 368 20.49 13.06 8.50
N SER A 369 19.66 13.18 7.46
CA SER A 369 18.83 14.37 7.16
C SER A 369 17.84 14.74 8.27
N ARG A 370 17.58 13.82 9.21
CA ARG A 370 16.79 14.07 10.42
C ARG A 370 17.40 15.14 11.32
N LYS A 371 18.69 15.44 11.17
CA LYS A 371 19.36 16.50 11.92
C LYS A 371 19.17 17.89 11.30
N PHE A 372 18.71 17.97 10.05
CA PHE A 372 18.49 19.24 9.35
C PHE A 372 17.31 20.01 9.92
N PRO A 373 17.29 21.35 9.77
CA PRO A 373 16.22 22.18 10.33
C PRO A 373 14.89 22.01 9.57
N GLN A 374 14.93 21.74 8.26
CA GLN A 374 13.79 21.22 7.51
C GLN A 374 13.91 19.69 7.44
N LYS A 375 13.04 18.96 8.14
CA LYS A 375 13.03 17.48 8.18
C LYS A 375 12.02 16.90 7.20
N SER A 376 12.30 15.68 6.74
CA SER A 376 11.33 14.89 5.99
C SER A 376 10.30 14.25 6.93
N PHE A 377 9.08 14.02 6.44
CA PHE A 377 8.02 13.32 7.15
C PHE A 377 7.64 12.01 6.46
N ARG A 378 7.14 11.04 7.23
CA ARG A 378 6.26 9.98 6.75
C ARG A 378 4.84 10.32 7.20
N ILE A 379 3.89 10.14 6.30
CA ILE A 379 2.46 10.21 6.59
C ILE A 379 1.84 8.85 6.34
N TYR A 380 0.99 8.41 7.27
CA TYR A 380 0.35 7.10 7.26
C TYR A 380 -1.16 7.28 7.27
N ALA A 381 -1.83 6.69 6.29
CA ALA A 381 -3.28 6.56 6.27
C ALA A 381 -3.67 5.34 7.15
N ASP A 382 -3.31 5.39 8.43
CA ASP A 382 -3.58 4.27 9.34
C ASP A 382 -5.03 4.32 9.84
N GLY A 383 -5.68 3.15 9.89
CA GLY A 383 -7.02 2.95 10.44
C GLY A 383 -7.16 3.43 11.88
N GLN A 384 -6.05 3.45 12.65
CA GLN A 384 -6.07 3.98 14.02
C GLN A 384 -6.24 5.51 14.10
N TYR A 385 -6.04 6.23 12.99
CA TYR A 385 -6.20 7.68 12.94
C TYR A 385 -7.36 8.13 12.06
N GLY A 386 -7.73 7.36 11.01
CA GLY A 386 -8.84 7.70 10.12
C GLY A 386 -9.38 6.55 9.26
N ASP A 387 -10.56 6.78 8.70
CA ASP A 387 -11.51 5.75 8.24
C ASP A 387 -11.11 4.96 6.96
N LEU A 388 -10.04 5.35 6.25
CA LEU A 388 -9.81 4.85 4.88
C LEU A 388 -8.71 3.80 4.75
N GLY A 389 -7.75 3.72 5.66
CA GLY A 389 -6.56 2.86 5.48
C GLY A 389 -5.62 3.28 4.33
N GLU A 390 -6.06 4.21 3.49
CA GLU A 390 -5.37 4.68 2.30
C GLU A 390 -5.76 6.12 1.92
N PHE A 391 -4.86 6.82 1.25
CA PHE A 391 -5.12 8.07 0.55
C PHE A 391 -5.75 7.76 -0.81
N LYS A 392 -7.08 7.78 -0.91
CA LYS A 392 -7.82 7.51 -2.16
C LYS A 392 -7.72 8.67 -3.17
N TYR A 393 -6.53 8.85 -3.76
CA TYR A 393 -6.27 9.91 -4.74
C TYR A 393 -5.17 9.53 -5.74
N GLU A 394 -5.26 10.01 -6.99
CA GLU A 394 -4.19 9.88 -7.99
C GLU A 394 -3.05 10.88 -7.69
N ILE A 395 -2.34 10.66 -6.58
CA ILE A 395 -1.29 11.57 -6.06
C ILE A 395 -0.17 11.78 -7.07
N PHE A 396 0.20 10.71 -7.80
CA PHE A 396 1.15 10.73 -8.91
C PHE A 396 0.40 10.49 -10.23
N PRO A 397 -0.02 11.56 -10.93
CA PRO A 397 -0.78 11.42 -12.16
C PRO A 397 -0.07 10.55 -13.20
N GLY A 398 -0.75 9.50 -13.67
CA GLY A 398 -0.22 8.59 -14.69
C GLY A 398 0.66 7.44 -14.17
N LEU A 399 0.89 7.33 -12.86
CA LEU A 399 1.61 6.19 -12.29
C LEU A 399 0.83 4.88 -12.50
N THR A 400 1.54 3.83 -12.90
CA THR A 400 0.97 2.51 -13.18
C THR A 400 1.73 1.42 -12.43
N LYS A 401 1.02 0.37 -12.01
CA LYS A 401 1.58 -0.83 -11.39
C LYS A 401 2.48 -1.59 -12.36
N ASN A 402 3.71 -1.91 -11.97
CA ASN A 402 4.68 -2.64 -12.80
C ASN A 402 4.20 -4.03 -13.29
N GLY A 403 3.41 -4.75 -12.49
CA GLY A 403 2.98 -6.11 -12.78
C GLY A 403 1.86 -6.24 -13.81
N ASN A 404 1.01 -5.21 -13.97
CA ASN A 404 -0.15 -5.29 -14.87
C ASN A 404 -0.49 -3.99 -15.63
N GLY A 405 0.25 -2.90 -15.41
CA GLY A 405 0.05 -1.61 -16.08
C GLY A 405 -1.22 -0.85 -15.69
N LYS A 406 -1.98 -1.31 -14.68
CA LYS A 406 -3.14 -0.56 -14.18
C LYS A 406 -2.69 0.70 -13.46
N LYS A 407 -3.48 1.78 -13.58
CA LYS A 407 -3.23 3.02 -12.84
C LYS A 407 -3.30 2.79 -11.33
N MET A 408 -2.38 3.43 -10.60
CA MET A 408 -2.44 3.52 -9.14
C MET A 408 -3.34 4.68 -8.72
N LYS A 409 -4.26 4.42 -7.79
CA LYS A 409 -5.31 5.38 -7.38
C LYS A 409 -5.39 5.60 -5.88
N SER A 410 -4.57 4.90 -5.12
CA SER A 410 -4.50 5.02 -3.68
C SER A 410 -3.12 4.62 -3.16
N PHE A 411 -2.81 5.06 -1.95
CA PHE A 411 -1.54 4.81 -1.27
C PHE A 411 -1.79 4.72 0.24
N GLU A 412 -1.23 3.75 0.94
CA GLU A 412 -1.35 3.68 2.41
C GLU A 412 -0.43 4.67 3.14
N ARG A 413 0.66 5.05 2.49
CA ARG A 413 1.75 5.80 3.12
C ARG A 413 2.54 6.58 2.10
N LEU A 414 3.04 7.73 2.52
CA LEU A 414 3.84 8.62 1.66
C LEU A 414 4.96 9.24 2.47
N ILE A 415 6.00 9.68 1.76
CA ILE A 415 7.08 10.48 2.31
C ILE A 415 6.90 11.92 1.81
N LEU A 416 7.00 12.88 2.73
CA LEU A 416 7.24 14.28 2.40
C LEU A 416 8.73 14.53 2.55
N ARG A 417 9.46 14.46 1.43
CA ARG A 417 10.92 14.45 1.38
C ARG A 417 11.49 15.85 1.16
N ASN A 418 12.47 16.23 1.98
CA ASN A 418 13.20 17.50 1.90
C ASN A 418 14.43 17.47 0.96
N THR A 419 14.49 16.52 0.03
CA THR A 419 15.64 16.21 -0.85
C THR A 419 16.96 15.83 -0.18
N GLY A 420 17.00 15.57 1.13
CA GLY A 420 18.11 14.87 1.77
C GLY A 420 19.38 15.70 1.77
N ASN A 421 20.51 15.13 1.36
CA ASN A 421 21.78 15.84 1.30
C ASN A 421 21.80 16.93 0.21
N ASP A 422 20.90 16.90 -0.77
CA ASP A 422 20.74 17.99 -1.74
C ASP A 422 19.87 19.17 -1.22
N TRP A 423 19.35 19.06 0.01
CA TRP A 423 18.44 20.04 0.66
C TRP A 423 18.89 21.49 0.57
N ASN A 424 20.18 21.78 0.76
CA ASN A 424 20.73 23.13 0.67
C ASN A 424 21.53 23.35 -0.63
N SER A 425 21.18 22.65 -1.71
CA SER A 425 21.93 22.64 -2.97
C SER A 425 21.03 22.91 -4.19
N ALA A 426 20.68 21.90 -5.00
CA ALA A 426 19.90 22.05 -6.23
C ALA A 426 18.42 21.71 -6.02
N TYR A 427 18.08 21.03 -4.93
CA TYR A 427 16.73 20.63 -4.56
C TYR A 427 16.04 19.72 -5.58
N MET A 428 16.79 18.91 -6.33
CA MET A 428 16.23 18.06 -7.40
C MET A 428 17.05 16.83 -7.76
N ARG A 429 18.22 16.58 -7.14
CA ARG A 429 19.16 15.56 -7.64
C ARG A 429 18.56 14.16 -7.68
N ASP A 430 18.04 13.70 -6.55
CA ASP A 430 17.53 12.35 -6.42
C ASP A 430 16.29 12.16 -7.30
N GLU A 431 15.41 13.15 -7.33
CA GLU A 431 14.21 13.17 -8.17
C GLU A 431 14.57 13.15 -9.67
N LEU A 432 15.55 13.94 -10.09
CA LEU A 432 16.11 13.93 -11.44
C LEU A 432 16.61 12.53 -11.82
N MET A 433 17.41 11.90 -10.96
CA MET A 433 18.02 10.60 -11.22
C MET A 433 16.98 9.48 -11.30
N GLN A 434 15.99 9.47 -10.40
CA GLN A 434 14.84 8.57 -10.47
C GLN A 434 14.08 8.75 -11.79
N SER A 435 13.77 9.99 -12.19
CA SER A 435 13.01 10.30 -13.42
C SER A 435 13.78 10.00 -14.71
N LEU A 436 15.11 10.02 -14.71
CA LEU A 436 15.88 9.66 -15.91
C LEU A 436 15.71 8.19 -16.30
N ILE A 437 15.54 7.31 -15.31
CA ILE A 437 15.49 5.86 -15.52
C ILE A 437 14.12 5.21 -15.29
N SER A 438 13.12 5.97 -14.86
CA SER A 438 11.78 5.46 -14.55
C SER A 438 11.02 4.84 -15.73
N HIS A 439 11.49 5.03 -16.97
CA HIS A 439 10.94 4.35 -18.16
C HIS A 439 11.46 2.92 -18.33
N VAL A 440 12.44 2.50 -17.53
CA VAL A 440 13.00 1.15 -17.54
C VAL A 440 12.27 0.31 -16.49
N ASN A 441 11.18 -0.36 -16.90
CA ASN A 441 10.23 -1.06 -16.02
C ASN A 441 10.80 -2.27 -15.25
N ILE A 442 12.08 -2.62 -15.44
CA ILE A 442 12.75 -3.69 -14.69
C ILE A 442 13.56 -3.17 -13.50
N LEU A 443 13.67 -1.85 -13.31
CA LEU A 443 14.34 -1.22 -12.18
C LEU A 443 13.31 -0.42 -11.37
N ASP A 444 13.16 -0.77 -10.11
CA ASP A 444 12.31 -0.01 -9.19
C ASP A 444 12.87 1.40 -9.00
N THR A 445 11.97 2.38 -9.20
CA THR A 445 12.19 3.81 -8.96
C THR A 445 11.03 4.36 -8.14
N GLN A 446 11.26 5.40 -7.34
CA GLN A 446 10.20 6.02 -6.54
C GLN A 446 9.54 7.17 -7.30
N ALA A 447 8.24 7.10 -7.54
CA ALA A 447 7.46 8.22 -8.05
C ALA A 447 7.51 9.39 -7.08
N GLN A 448 7.52 10.61 -7.64
CA GLN A 448 7.66 11.84 -6.87
C GLN A 448 6.78 12.95 -7.45
N ARG A 449 6.39 13.89 -6.58
CA ARG A 449 5.66 15.10 -6.95
C ARG A 449 6.02 16.26 -6.00
N PRO A 450 6.54 17.39 -6.48
CA PRO A 450 6.81 18.55 -5.63
C PRO A 450 5.52 19.18 -5.12
N ALA A 451 5.54 19.65 -3.87
CA ALA A 451 4.43 20.27 -3.17
C ALA A 451 4.93 21.33 -2.15
N ILE A 452 4.06 22.27 -1.80
CA ILE A 452 4.29 23.21 -0.69
C ILE A 452 3.75 22.59 0.59
N LEU A 453 4.53 22.57 1.67
CA LEU A 453 4.08 22.13 2.99
C LEU A 453 3.78 23.32 3.90
N PHE A 454 2.64 23.24 4.60
CA PHE A 454 2.30 24.05 5.75
C PHE A 454 2.21 23.18 7.02
N LEU A 455 2.77 23.68 8.13
CA LEU A 455 2.62 23.07 9.45
C LEU A 455 1.83 24.03 10.33
N ASN A 456 0.70 23.58 10.89
CA ASN A 456 -0.29 24.39 11.62
C ASN A 456 -0.53 25.77 10.98
N GLY A 457 -0.65 25.78 9.65
CA GLY A 457 -0.90 26.98 8.87
C GLY A 457 0.32 27.86 8.59
N GLU A 458 1.53 27.61 9.09
CA GLU A 458 2.74 28.36 8.67
C GLU A 458 3.43 27.71 7.48
N TYR A 459 3.83 28.52 6.49
CA TYR A 459 4.62 28.06 5.35
C TYR A 459 5.92 27.40 5.85
N TRP A 460 6.10 26.14 5.47
CA TRP A 460 7.24 25.35 5.89
C TRP A 460 8.25 25.11 4.77
N GLY A 461 7.84 25.21 3.50
CA GLY A 461 8.73 25.09 2.34
C GLY A 461 8.27 24.07 1.31
N VAL A 462 9.03 24.01 0.22
CA VAL A 462 8.90 22.97 -0.82
C VAL A 462 9.33 21.62 -0.26
N TYR A 463 8.57 20.58 -0.60
CA TYR A 463 8.84 19.15 -0.33
C TYR A 463 8.52 18.34 -1.59
N TYR A 464 9.03 17.12 -1.67
CA TYR A 464 8.54 16.12 -2.62
C TYR A 464 7.67 15.10 -1.90
N ILE A 465 6.43 14.94 -2.34
CA ILE A 465 5.64 13.74 -2.06
C ILE A 465 6.33 12.60 -2.79
N ARG A 466 6.53 11.47 -2.12
CA ARG A 466 7.23 10.31 -2.70
C ARG A 466 6.68 8.99 -2.17
N GLU A 467 6.68 7.98 -3.02
CA GLU A 467 6.51 6.59 -2.61
C GLU A 467 7.56 6.15 -1.58
N ARG A 468 7.24 5.14 -0.79
CA ARG A 468 8.17 4.53 0.17
C ARG A 468 8.45 3.10 -0.28
N TYR A 469 9.73 2.70 -0.36
CA TYR A 469 10.03 1.28 -0.47
C TYR A 469 9.75 0.56 0.85
N ASP A 470 8.88 -0.42 0.77
CA ASP A 470 8.49 -1.40 1.77
C ASP A 470 7.68 -2.51 1.08
N LYS A 471 7.06 -3.40 1.87
CA LYS A 471 6.31 -4.52 1.34
C LYS A 471 5.06 -4.06 0.58
N GLU A 472 4.48 -2.94 0.97
CA GLU A 472 3.26 -2.36 0.41
C GLU A 472 3.55 -1.71 -0.95
N TYR A 473 4.69 -1.03 -1.13
CA TYR A 473 5.14 -0.65 -2.47
C TYR A 473 5.26 -1.86 -3.40
N LEU A 474 5.84 -2.97 -2.93
CA LEU A 474 6.03 -4.16 -3.75
C LEU A 474 4.70 -4.86 -4.07
N GLU A 475 3.80 -4.98 -3.10
CA GLU A 475 2.42 -5.43 -3.30
C GLU A 475 1.73 -4.58 -4.36
N ASP A 476 1.80 -3.26 -4.21
CA ASP A 476 1.11 -2.35 -5.09
C ASP A 476 1.61 -2.44 -6.53
N HIS A 477 2.93 -2.44 -6.70
CA HIS A 477 3.55 -2.45 -8.01
C HIS A 477 3.47 -3.82 -8.70
N TYR A 478 3.64 -4.92 -7.97
CA TYR A 478 3.75 -6.25 -8.57
C TYR A 478 2.50 -7.13 -8.38
N ASN A 479 1.50 -6.67 -7.63
CA ASN A 479 0.30 -7.44 -7.28
C ASN A 479 0.68 -8.79 -6.65
N LEU A 480 1.61 -8.73 -5.69
CA LEU A 480 2.16 -9.88 -4.98
C LEU A 480 1.59 -9.99 -3.56
N ASP A 481 1.76 -11.16 -2.95
CA ASP A 481 1.51 -11.39 -1.52
C ASP A 481 2.66 -10.76 -0.69
N ASP A 482 2.37 -9.70 0.04
CA ASP A 482 3.35 -8.89 0.79
C ASP A 482 4.04 -9.69 1.92
N ASP A 483 3.36 -10.72 2.45
CA ASP A 483 3.90 -11.68 3.41
C ASP A 483 4.95 -12.62 2.81
N LYS A 484 5.10 -12.63 1.49
CA LYS A 484 6.13 -13.40 0.78
C LYS A 484 7.29 -12.53 0.33
N VAL A 485 7.35 -11.27 0.74
CA VAL A 485 8.46 -10.39 0.40
C VAL A 485 9.60 -10.49 1.41
N ALA A 486 10.84 -10.47 0.91
CA ALA A 486 12.03 -10.15 1.70
C ALA A 486 12.66 -8.86 1.17
N ILE A 487 12.99 -7.92 2.06
CA ILE A 487 13.73 -6.69 1.76
C ILE A 487 14.90 -6.59 2.73
N ILE A 488 16.12 -6.63 2.18
CA ILE A 488 17.36 -6.58 2.95
C ILE A 488 18.23 -5.41 2.48
N GLU A 489 18.84 -4.72 3.43
CA GLU A 489 19.80 -3.65 3.18
C GLU A 489 21.18 -4.06 3.68
N PRO A 490 22.15 -4.36 2.79
CA PRO A 490 23.52 -4.60 3.19
C PRO A 490 24.08 -3.41 3.97
N LYS A 491 24.72 -3.69 5.11
CA LYS A 491 25.31 -2.68 5.98
C LYS A 491 26.73 -3.08 6.38
N GLN A 492 27.59 -2.07 6.49
CA GLN A 492 28.89 -2.23 7.12
C GLN A 492 28.76 -2.09 8.64
N ILE A 493 29.07 -3.16 9.39
CA ILE A 493 29.27 -3.08 10.84
C ILE A 493 30.76 -2.98 11.10
N SER A 494 31.26 -1.79 11.41
CA SER A 494 32.63 -1.62 11.89
C SER A 494 32.84 -2.39 13.21
N PRO A 495 33.96 -3.12 13.40
CA PRO A 495 35.14 -3.20 12.53
C PRO A 495 35.15 -4.40 11.56
N ALA A 496 34.04 -5.13 11.42
CA ALA A 496 34.00 -6.33 10.59
C ALA A 496 34.02 -5.98 9.09
N GLN A 497 34.93 -6.62 8.35
CA GLN A 497 34.93 -6.62 6.88
C GLN A 497 33.84 -7.54 6.29
N HIS A 498 33.02 -8.17 7.16
CA HIS A 498 31.95 -9.06 6.77
C HIS A 498 30.67 -8.28 6.45
N MET A 499 29.98 -8.72 5.40
CA MET A 499 28.67 -8.19 5.01
C MET A 499 27.66 -8.54 6.11
N SER A 500 26.88 -7.56 6.54
CA SER A 500 25.73 -7.73 7.42
C SER A 500 24.50 -7.11 6.79
N PHE A 501 23.31 -7.38 7.33
CA PHE A 501 22.05 -6.88 6.77
C PHE A 501 21.20 -6.22 7.85
N ASP A 502 20.58 -5.11 7.47
CA ASP A 502 19.36 -4.63 8.11
C ASP A 502 18.18 -5.27 7.38
N ILE A 503 17.35 -6.02 8.09
CA ILE A 503 16.21 -6.75 7.52
C ILE A 503 14.99 -5.86 7.65
N GLN A 504 14.62 -5.20 6.56
CA GLN A 504 13.45 -4.32 6.53
C GLN A 504 12.15 -5.14 6.46
N GLN A 505 12.18 -6.27 5.77
CA GLN A 505 11.10 -7.25 5.69
C GLN A 505 11.67 -8.66 5.47
N GLY A 506 11.04 -9.69 6.02
CA GLY A 506 11.50 -11.08 5.93
C GLY A 506 12.29 -11.52 7.15
N THR A 507 13.16 -12.52 6.99
CA THR A 507 13.86 -13.16 8.13
C THR A 507 15.38 -13.21 7.94
N SER A 508 16.12 -13.61 8.97
CA SER A 508 17.58 -13.83 8.88
C SER A 508 17.94 -14.89 7.84
N GLU A 509 17.09 -15.89 7.65
CA GLU A 509 17.26 -16.94 6.66
C GLU A 509 17.26 -16.38 5.23
N ASP A 510 16.53 -15.30 4.97
CA ASP A 510 16.55 -14.63 3.66
C ASP A 510 17.92 -13.98 3.38
N ALA A 511 18.49 -13.31 4.38
CA ALA A 511 19.84 -12.74 4.29
C ALA A 511 20.93 -13.82 4.15
N ASP A 512 20.77 -14.95 4.86
CA ASP A 512 21.65 -16.11 4.74
C ASP A 512 21.54 -16.76 3.37
N ALA A 513 20.34 -16.87 2.80
CA ALA A 513 20.11 -17.40 1.45
C ALA A 513 20.84 -16.55 0.41
N TYR A 514 20.72 -15.21 0.46
CA TYR A 514 21.49 -14.33 -0.42
C TYR A 514 23.00 -14.54 -0.26
N THR A 515 23.48 -14.56 0.99
CA THR A 515 24.91 -14.69 1.29
C THR A 515 25.47 -16.02 0.80
N ASN A 516 24.77 -17.12 1.03
CA ASN A 516 25.24 -18.46 0.70
C ASN A 516 25.08 -18.78 -0.78
N GLU A 517 23.91 -18.52 -1.34
CA GLU A 517 23.56 -18.94 -2.71
C GLU A 517 24.10 -18.01 -3.78
N VAL A 518 24.45 -16.76 -3.44
CA VAL A 518 25.05 -15.81 -4.39
C VAL A 518 26.51 -15.57 -4.05
N ILE A 519 26.79 -15.02 -2.86
CA ILE A 519 28.13 -14.50 -2.54
C ILE A 519 29.13 -15.63 -2.29
N ASN A 520 28.82 -16.58 -1.40
CA ASN A 520 29.72 -17.68 -1.08
C ASN A 520 29.84 -18.65 -2.26
N TYR A 521 28.74 -18.94 -2.96
CA TYR A 521 28.78 -19.72 -4.21
C TYR A 521 29.78 -19.14 -5.22
N LEU A 522 29.79 -17.82 -5.45
CA LEU A 522 30.73 -17.15 -6.35
C LEU A 522 32.17 -17.10 -5.83
N LYS A 523 32.40 -17.20 -4.52
CA LYS A 523 33.76 -17.33 -3.95
C LYS A 523 34.34 -18.72 -4.17
N GLU A 524 33.48 -19.73 -4.21
CA GLU A 524 33.87 -21.14 -4.35
C GLU A 524 33.87 -21.61 -5.81
N ASN A 525 33.13 -20.95 -6.69
CA ASN A 525 32.94 -21.34 -8.09
C ASN A 525 33.32 -20.22 -9.05
N SER A 526 34.15 -20.53 -10.05
CA SER A 526 34.60 -19.53 -11.02
C SER A 526 33.48 -19.14 -11.99
N ILE A 527 33.17 -17.85 -12.03
CA ILE A 527 32.14 -17.26 -12.90
C ILE A 527 32.46 -17.34 -14.41
N SER A 528 33.70 -17.67 -14.78
CA SER A 528 34.08 -17.96 -16.17
C SER A 528 33.55 -19.32 -16.65
N GLN A 529 33.07 -20.19 -15.74
CA GLN A 529 32.38 -21.43 -16.11
C GLN A 529 30.91 -21.15 -16.44
N SER A 530 30.44 -21.66 -17.58
CA SER A 530 29.05 -21.47 -18.02
C SER A 530 28.04 -21.98 -16.99
N SER A 531 28.29 -23.13 -16.35
CA SER A 531 27.39 -23.68 -15.32
C SER A 531 27.24 -22.77 -14.10
N THR A 532 28.30 -22.08 -13.68
CA THR A 532 28.26 -21.11 -12.58
C THR A 532 27.39 -19.92 -12.94
N TYR A 533 27.54 -19.39 -14.15
CA TYR A 533 26.72 -18.26 -14.60
C TYR A 533 25.25 -18.64 -14.81
N GLU A 534 24.96 -19.82 -15.38
CA GLU A 534 23.60 -20.36 -15.47
C GLU A 534 22.94 -20.49 -14.09
N TYR A 535 23.68 -20.99 -13.09
CA TYR A 535 23.18 -21.06 -11.73
C TYR A 535 22.86 -19.67 -11.17
N ILE A 536 23.76 -18.69 -11.32
CA ILE A 536 23.54 -17.33 -10.82
C ILE A 536 22.35 -16.64 -11.48
N LYS A 537 22.08 -16.91 -12.76
CA LYS A 537 20.85 -16.43 -13.43
C LYS A 537 19.55 -16.92 -12.79
N THR A 538 19.59 -18.04 -12.06
CA THR A 538 18.45 -18.52 -11.26
C THR A 538 18.32 -17.83 -9.91
N LYS A 539 19.34 -17.08 -9.46
CA LYS A 539 19.37 -16.46 -8.13
C LYS A 539 19.17 -14.97 -8.16
N ILE A 540 19.68 -14.29 -9.18
CA ILE A 540 19.59 -12.84 -9.32
C ILE A 540 18.99 -12.48 -10.68
N ASP A 541 18.23 -11.39 -10.72
CA ASP A 541 17.80 -10.81 -11.98
C ASP A 541 18.95 -10.01 -12.60
N ILE A 542 19.65 -10.64 -13.55
CA ILE A 542 20.87 -10.07 -14.17
C ILE A 542 20.60 -8.74 -14.87
N ASP A 543 19.45 -8.62 -15.57
CA ASP A 543 19.18 -7.41 -16.35
C ASP A 543 18.84 -6.23 -15.40
N ASN A 544 18.06 -6.49 -14.34
CA ASN A 544 17.84 -5.52 -13.25
C ASN A 544 19.17 -5.11 -12.58
N TYR A 545 20.03 -6.08 -12.24
CA TYR A 545 21.32 -5.79 -11.61
C TYR A 545 22.23 -4.95 -12.52
N ILE A 546 22.27 -5.25 -13.82
CA ILE A 546 23.06 -4.48 -14.79
C ILE A 546 22.56 -3.05 -14.87
N ILE A 547 21.26 -2.82 -15.06
CA ILE A 547 20.74 -1.45 -15.20
C ILE A 547 20.89 -0.63 -13.91
N TYR A 548 20.72 -1.27 -12.74
CA TYR A 548 20.98 -0.64 -11.44
C TYR A 548 22.41 -0.10 -11.35
N ASN A 549 23.42 -0.93 -11.66
CA ASN A 549 24.82 -0.50 -11.63
C ASN A 549 25.12 0.54 -12.72
N VAL A 550 24.55 0.41 -13.91
CA VAL A 550 24.71 1.38 -15.01
C VAL A 550 24.19 2.75 -14.61
N ALA A 551 23.02 2.82 -13.97
CA ALA A 551 22.43 4.05 -13.46
C ALA A 551 23.33 4.70 -12.40
N GLU A 552 23.67 3.99 -11.33
CA GLU A 552 24.53 4.49 -10.24
C GLU A 552 25.88 5.01 -10.74
N ILE A 553 26.51 4.26 -11.65
CA ILE A 553 27.78 4.65 -12.26
C ILE A 553 27.60 5.87 -13.16
N PHE A 554 26.54 5.96 -13.97
CA PHE A 554 26.30 7.14 -14.81
C PHE A 554 26.08 8.39 -13.94
N PHE A 555 25.22 8.28 -12.93
CA PHE A 555 24.95 9.34 -11.95
C PHE A 555 26.18 9.79 -11.20
N GLY A 556 27.16 8.90 -11.08
CA GLY A 556 28.39 9.15 -10.33
C GLY A 556 28.11 9.29 -8.84
N ASN A 557 27.20 8.48 -8.32
CA ASN A 557 26.87 8.43 -6.90
C ASN A 557 28.09 8.00 -6.09
N THR A 558 28.52 8.83 -5.15
CA THR A 558 29.73 8.57 -4.35
C THR A 558 29.45 7.96 -2.98
N ASP A 559 28.19 7.84 -2.57
CA ASP A 559 27.80 7.16 -1.33
C ASP A 559 27.48 5.66 -1.55
N TRP A 560 27.24 5.27 -2.80
CA TRP A 560 27.15 3.90 -3.30
C TRP A 560 28.53 3.38 -3.76
N PRO A 561 28.87 2.06 -3.71
CA PRO A 561 28.06 0.88 -3.37
C PRO A 561 28.11 0.45 -1.91
N ALA A 562 28.86 1.15 -1.05
CA ALA A 562 28.98 0.77 0.35
C ALA A 562 27.74 1.12 1.18
N ASN A 563 26.95 2.11 0.73
CA ASN A 563 25.67 2.51 1.29
C ASN A 563 24.59 2.56 0.20
N ASN A 564 23.34 2.82 0.62
CA ASN A 564 22.17 3.05 -0.24
C ASN A 564 21.85 1.88 -1.18
N VAL A 565 22.10 0.66 -0.72
CA VAL A 565 21.73 -0.59 -1.42
C VAL A 565 20.50 -1.19 -0.78
N VAL A 566 19.45 -1.42 -1.56
CA VAL A 566 18.28 -2.21 -1.14
C VAL A 566 18.09 -3.36 -2.11
N ILE A 567 17.91 -4.55 -1.56
CA ILE A 567 17.74 -5.79 -2.32
C ILE A 567 16.44 -6.44 -1.87
N TRP A 568 15.64 -6.92 -2.83
CA TRP A 568 14.39 -7.63 -2.53
C TRP A 568 14.24 -8.92 -3.32
N LYS A 569 13.42 -9.84 -2.79
CA LYS A 569 12.93 -11.01 -3.52
C LYS A 569 11.50 -11.35 -3.09
N TYR A 570 10.79 -12.07 -3.95
CA TYR A 570 9.58 -12.79 -3.59
C TYR A 570 9.92 -14.23 -3.18
N ARG A 571 9.31 -14.74 -2.10
CA ARG A 571 9.45 -16.12 -1.61
C ARG A 571 8.44 -17.00 -2.34
N THR A 572 8.92 -17.79 -3.28
CA THR A 572 8.11 -18.81 -3.97
C THR A 572 7.80 -19.97 -3.01
N ASP A 573 6.64 -20.61 -3.19
CA ASP A 573 6.18 -21.67 -2.29
C ASP A 573 7.11 -22.89 -2.26
N ASP A 574 7.82 -23.15 -3.36
CA ASP A 574 8.79 -24.22 -3.49
C ASP A 574 10.25 -23.78 -3.25
N GLY A 575 10.46 -22.49 -2.96
CA GLY A 575 11.78 -21.87 -2.75
C GLY A 575 12.67 -21.87 -4.00
N LYS A 576 12.11 -22.04 -5.21
CA LYS A 576 12.87 -22.12 -6.46
C LYS A 576 12.58 -20.95 -7.41
N TYR A 577 13.46 -20.83 -8.39
CA TYR A 577 13.29 -19.95 -9.53
C TYR A 577 12.22 -20.49 -10.49
N ASN A 578 11.20 -19.67 -10.75
CA ASN A 578 10.09 -20.00 -11.65
C ASN A 578 10.13 -19.09 -12.88
N PRO A 579 10.72 -19.53 -14.01
CA PRO A 579 10.94 -18.68 -15.19
C PRO A 579 9.65 -18.21 -15.87
N ASP A 580 8.56 -18.95 -15.71
CA ASP A 580 7.25 -18.63 -16.30
C ASP A 580 6.38 -17.77 -15.37
N ALA A 581 6.85 -17.43 -14.16
CA ALA A 581 6.13 -16.57 -13.24
C ALA A 581 6.10 -15.11 -13.76
N PRO A 582 5.05 -14.33 -13.42
CA PRO A 582 5.06 -12.89 -13.67
C PRO A 582 6.30 -12.22 -13.09
N TYR A 583 6.75 -11.14 -13.74
CA TYR A 583 7.95 -10.42 -13.31
C TYR A 583 7.83 -9.97 -11.85
N GLY A 584 8.88 -10.20 -11.06
CA GLY A 584 8.89 -9.96 -9.61
C GLY A 584 8.51 -11.17 -8.76
N LEU A 585 7.73 -12.13 -9.28
CA LEU A 585 7.22 -13.29 -8.54
C LEU A 585 8.03 -14.59 -8.77
N ASP A 586 9.16 -14.48 -9.45
CA ASP A 586 9.95 -15.62 -9.94
C ASP A 586 10.97 -16.17 -8.93
N GLY A 587 11.13 -15.57 -7.76
CA GLY A 587 12.07 -16.04 -6.73
C GLY A 587 13.51 -15.50 -6.85
N ARG A 588 13.78 -14.59 -7.80
CA ARG A 588 15.11 -13.96 -7.96
C ARG A 588 15.28 -12.69 -7.13
N TRP A 589 16.51 -12.43 -6.69
CA TRP A 589 16.90 -11.17 -6.06
C TRP A 589 17.00 -10.01 -7.06
N ARG A 590 16.52 -8.83 -6.65
CA ARG A 590 16.47 -7.58 -7.41
C ARG A 590 16.94 -6.39 -6.58
N TRP A 591 17.43 -5.36 -7.24
CA TRP A 591 17.88 -4.11 -6.64
C TRP A 591 16.89 -2.99 -6.93
N MET A 592 16.70 -2.12 -5.95
CA MET A 592 15.89 -0.90 -6.08
C MET A 592 16.78 0.33 -6.01
N LEU A 593 16.48 1.35 -6.83
CA LEU A 593 17.24 2.59 -6.83
C LEU A 593 16.83 3.46 -5.64
N LYS A 594 17.72 3.64 -4.66
CA LYS A 594 17.47 4.37 -3.41
C LYS A 594 18.51 5.45 -3.18
N ASP A 595 18.05 6.62 -2.74
CA ASP A 595 18.87 7.71 -2.19
C ASP A 595 20.12 8.04 -3.00
N THR A 596 19.87 8.58 -4.20
CA THR A 596 20.90 8.88 -5.20
C THR A 596 21.45 10.30 -5.10
N ASP A 597 21.02 11.10 -4.11
CA ASP A 597 21.31 12.54 -3.99
C ASP A 597 22.81 12.91 -4.05
N PHE A 598 23.72 12.00 -3.67
CA PHE A 598 25.18 12.13 -3.84
C PHE A 598 25.68 12.05 -5.30
N GLY A 599 24.79 11.86 -6.27
CA GLY A 599 25.08 11.89 -7.70
C GLY A 599 25.14 13.31 -8.30
N PHE A 600 25.47 13.37 -9.60
CA PHE A 600 25.54 14.59 -10.41
C PHE A 600 26.45 15.70 -9.85
N GLY A 601 27.45 15.34 -9.04
CA GLY A 601 28.46 16.28 -8.54
C GLY A 601 28.09 17.03 -7.26
N LEU A 602 27.19 16.48 -6.42
CA LEU A 602 26.94 17.02 -5.07
C LEU A 602 28.27 17.22 -4.31
N TYR A 603 28.36 18.27 -3.49
CA TYR A 603 29.59 18.64 -2.76
C TYR A 603 30.85 18.81 -3.63
N ASN A 604 30.67 19.35 -4.85
CA ASN A 604 31.73 19.59 -5.83
C ASN A 604 32.46 18.32 -6.29
N LYS A 605 31.80 17.15 -6.23
CA LYS A 605 32.35 15.93 -6.82
C LYS A 605 32.55 16.11 -8.32
N SER A 606 33.74 15.74 -8.79
CA SER A 606 34.15 15.97 -10.18
C SER A 606 33.33 15.11 -11.15
N VAL A 607 32.91 15.68 -12.28
CA VAL A 607 32.33 14.91 -13.39
C VAL A 607 33.29 13.86 -13.96
N ASN A 608 34.60 14.06 -13.75
CA ASN A 608 35.66 13.13 -14.14
C ASN A 608 35.87 11.99 -13.12
N HIS A 609 35.12 11.93 -12.02
CA HIS A 609 35.19 10.84 -11.07
C HIS A 609 34.81 9.51 -11.76
N ASP A 610 35.77 8.58 -11.84
CA ASP A 610 35.61 7.29 -12.50
C ASP A 610 34.84 6.33 -11.58
N THR A 611 33.52 6.48 -11.58
CA THR A 611 32.62 5.70 -10.72
C THR A 611 32.61 4.22 -11.09
N LEU A 612 32.94 3.86 -12.34
CA LEU A 612 33.08 2.46 -12.74
C LEU A 612 34.26 1.80 -12.01
N LYS A 613 35.42 2.46 -11.99
CA LYS A 613 36.56 2.00 -11.19
C LYS A 613 36.25 1.95 -9.71
N TYR A 614 35.53 2.95 -9.19
CA TYR A 614 35.09 3.00 -7.80
C TYR A 614 34.18 1.80 -7.43
N ALA A 615 33.21 1.47 -8.30
CA ALA A 615 32.25 0.38 -8.12
C ALA A 615 32.88 -1.02 -8.12
N VAL A 616 34.01 -1.19 -8.82
CA VAL A 616 34.72 -2.47 -8.93
C VAL A 616 35.97 -2.55 -8.06
N GLY A 617 36.23 -1.53 -7.24
CA GLY A 617 37.36 -1.49 -6.30
C GLY A 617 38.73 -1.18 -6.92
N ASP A 618 38.77 -0.67 -8.16
CA ASP A 618 40.00 -0.24 -8.84
C ASP A 618 40.40 1.18 -8.35
N ARG A 619 41.08 1.26 -7.20
CA ARG A 619 41.39 2.50 -6.44
C ARG A 619 41.76 3.75 -7.26
N VAL A 620 41.22 4.92 -6.88
CA VAL A 620 41.70 6.27 -7.30
C VAL A 620 41.72 7.33 -6.17
N GLU A 621 40.93 7.22 -5.09
CA GLU A 621 40.88 8.21 -4.00
C GLU A 621 40.96 7.56 -2.59
N GLY A 622 41.40 8.32 -1.58
CA GLY A 622 41.98 7.86 -0.30
C GLY A 622 41.13 7.02 0.67
N THR A 623 39.92 6.61 0.31
CA THR A 623 39.07 5.68 1.09
C THR A 623 38.61 4.55 0.19
N SER A 624 38.82 3.29 0.60
CA SER A 624 38.41 2.11 -0.16
C SER A 624 37.01 1.65 0.25
N ASN A 625 36.14 1.37 -0.73
CA ASN A 625 34.91 0.63 -0.50
C ASN A 625 35.23 -0.74 0.12
N PRO A 626 34.38 -1.25 1.03
CA PRO A 626 34.56 -2.58 1.60
C PRO A 626 34.42 -3.65 0.52
N GLU A 627 35.17 -4.74 0.65
CA GLU A 627 35.22 -5.81 -0.37
C GLU A 627 33.83 -6.33 -0.74
N TRP A 628 32.97 -6.56 0.25
CA TRP A 628 31.61 -7.08 0.05
C TRP A 628 30.80 -6.24 -0.96
N SER A 629 30.97 -4.90 -0.94
CA SER A 629 30.19 -3.98 -1.78
C SER A 629 30.62 -3.96 -3.24
N THR A 630 31.87 -4.33 -3.52
CA THR A 630 32.44 -4.33 -4.88
C THR A 630 32.55 -5.74 -5.47
N PHE A 631 32.50 -6.77 -4.61
CA PHE A 631 32.75 -8.17 -4.97
C PHE A 631 31.84 -8.68 -6.09
N LEU A 632 30.52 -8.46 -5.99
CA LEU A 632 29.56 -9.04 -6.92
C LEU A 632 29.77 -8.52 -8.36
N LEU A 633 29.76 -7.20 -8.54
CA LEU A 633 29.97 -6.58 -9.85
C LEU A 633 31.35 -6.95 -10.42
N LYS A 634 32.40 -6.83 -9.60
CA LYS A 634 33.78 -7.17 -10.00
C LYS A 634 33.89 -8.63 -10.48
N THR A 635 33.18 -9.53 -9.82
CA THR A 635 33.18 -10.96 -10.16
C THR A 635 32.40 -11.18 -11.45
N LEU A 636 31.16 -10.72 -11.55
CA LEU A 636 30.30 -10.92 -12.72
C LEU A 636 30.92 -10.36 -14.01
N LEU A 637 31.65 -9.25 -13.95
CA LEU A 637 32.38 -8.68 -15.11
C LEU A 637 33.49 -9.60 -15.68
N GLN A 638 33.90 -10.65 -14.97
CA GLN A 638 34.85 -11.63 -15.49
C GLN A 638 34.18 -12.60 -16.49
N ASN A 639 32.85 -12.73 -16.46
CA ASN A 639 32.09 -13.51 -17.44
C ASN A 639 31.84 -12.69 -18.71
N ASP A 640 32.10 -13.29 -19.87
CA ASP A 640 32.02 -12.59 -21.17
C ASP A 640 30.58 -12.20 -21.54
N GLU A 641 29.60 -13.05 -21.26
CA GLU A 641 28.18 -12.74 -21.54
C GLU A 641 27.71 -11.58 -20.67
N PHE A 642 27.93 -11.65 -19.35
CA PHE A 642 27.57 -10.56 -18.44
C PHE A 642 28.26 -9.25 -18.82
N ARG A 643 29.57 -9.30 -19.08
CA ARG A 643 30.36 -8.11 -19.43
C ARG A 643 29.87 -7.47 -20.73
N ASN A 644 29.55 -8.25 -21.75
CA ASN A 644 29.01 -7.72 -23.00
C ASN A 644 27.63 -7.09 -22.78
N LYS A 645 26.74 -7.73 -22.02
CA LYS A 645 25.44 -7.15 -21.63
C LYS A 645 25.61 -5.84 -20.85
N PHE A 646 26.54 -5.79 -19.92
CA PHE A 646 26.84 -4.60 -19.13
C PHE A 646 27.33 -3.42 -19.98
N ILE A 647 28.27 -3.68 -20.90
CA ILE A 647 28.78 -2.65 -21.82
C ILE A 647 27.68 -2.20 -22.80
N ASN A 648 26.89 -3.13 -23.34
CA ASN A 648 25.78 -2.81 -24.21
C ASN A 648 24.67 -2.03 -23.47
N CYS A 649 24.39 -2.33 -22.21
CA CYS A 649 23.44 -1.54 -21.42
C CYS A 649 23.91 -0.09 -21.25
N PHE A 650 25.20 0.16 -21.03
CA PHE A 650 25.74 1.53 -21.09
C PHE A 650 25.53 2.18 -22.45
N ALA A 651 25.87 1.49 -23.54
CA ALA A 651 25.68 2.03 -24.89
C ALA A 651 24.21 2.32 -25.16
N ASP A 652 23.32 1.42 -24.75
CA ASP A 652 21.87 1.58 -24.85
C ASP A 652 21.45 2.87 -24.15
N GLN A 653 21.73 3.01 -22.85
CA GLN A 653 21.30 4.19 -22.10
C GLN A 653 21.96 5.49 -22.57
N LEU A 654 23.21 5.45 -23.06
CA LEU A 654 23.87 6.62 -23.67
C LEU A 654 23.21 7.10 -24.97
N ASN A 655 22.43 6.24 -25.63
CA ASN A 655 21.64 6.60 -26.81
C ASN A 655 20.15 6.86 -26.48
N THR A 656 19.74 6.73 -25.21
CA THR A 656 18.36 6.96 -24.74
C THR A 656 18.33 7.87 -23.51
N ALA A 657 18.28 7.30 -22.31
CA ALA A 657 18.09 7.98 -21.02
C ALA A 657 19.15 9.03 -20.72
N PHE A 658 20.39 8.77 -21.14
CA PHE A 658 21.60 9.49 -20.73
C PHE A 658 22.18 10.35 -21.85
N ILE A 659 21.47 10.51 -22.97
CA ILE A 659 21.89 11.44 -24.01
C ILE A 659 21.80 12.89 -23.47
N PRO A 660 22.82 13.76 -23.67
CA PRO A 660 22.87 15.08 -23.05
C PRO A 660 21.59 15.92 -23.23
N GLU A 661 20.99 15.87 -24.41
CA GLU A 661 19.78 16.62 -24.74
C GLU A 661 18.61 16.21 -23.83
N ARG A 662 18.43 14.91 -23.58
CA ARG A 662 17.36 14.40 -22.70
C ARG A 662 17.64 14.74 -21.25
N VAL A 663 18.88 14.56 -20.78
CA VAL A 663 19.23 14.87 -19.39
C VAL A 663 19.03 16.36 -19.11
N LEU A 664 19.41 17.25 -20.03
CA LEU A 664 19.18 18.68 -19.92
C LEU A 664 17.70 19.05 -19.97
N GLU A 665 16.91 18.38 -20.81
CA GLU A 665 15.46 18.55 -20.85
C GLU A 665 14.83 18.27 -19.48
N VAL A 666 15.14 17.12 -18.85
CA VAL A 666 14.63 16.79 -17.50
C VAL A 666 15.08 17.82 -16.46
N ILE A 667 16.35 18.24 -16.48
CA ILE A 667 16.83 19.29 -15.56
C ILE A 667 16.05 20.60 -15.75
N ASN A 668 15.78 20.99 -16.99
CA ASN A 668 15.04 22.21 -17.29
C ASN A 668 13.56 22.10 -16.86
N GLU A 669 12.96 20.91 -16.95
CA GLU A 669 11.61 20.64 -16.43
C GLU A 669 11.55 20.88 -14.90
N PHE A 670 12.47 20.29 -14.13
CA PHE A 670 12.55 20.52 -12.68
C PHE A 670 12.85 21.97 -12.33
N GLU A 671 13.79 22.62 -13.04
CA GLU A 671 14.09 24.04 -12.82
C GLU A 671 12.85 24.91 -13.08
N ALA A 672 12.10 24.66 -14.16
CA ALA A 672 10.89 25.39 -14.48
C ALA A 672 9.80 25.21 -13.42
N ILE A 673 9.62 23.99 -12.92
CA ILE A 673 8.65 23.66 -11.86
C ILE A 673 9.02 24.34 -10.54
N LEU A 674 10.29 24.36 -10.17
CA LEU A 674 10.72 24.88 -8.86
C LEU A 674 10.91 26.40 -8.84
N THR A 675 11.33 27.01 -9.96
CA THR A 675 11.69 28.45 -10.03
C THR A 675 10.67 29.38 -9.36
N PRO A 676 9.34 29.25 -9.59
CA PRO A 676 8.35 30.13 -8.97
C PRO A 676 8.38 30.09 -7.44
N GLU A 677 8.72 28.94 -6.87
CA GLU A 677 8.61 28.66 -5.43
C GLU A 677 9.91 28.94 -4.66
N MET A 678 11.04 29.02 -5.38
CA MET A 678 12.35 29.08 -4.74
C MET A 678 12.60 30.38 -3.97
N GLN A 679 11.94 31.47 -4.33
CA GLN A 679 12.06 32.71 -3.57
C GLN A 679 11.54 32.52 -2.14
N GLU A 680 10.26 32.16 -1.96
CA GLU A 680 9.66 31.96 -0.64
C GLU A 680 10.36 30.84 0.14
N HIS A 681 10.75 29.75 -0.56
CA HIS A 681 11.54 28.68 0.06
C HIS A 681 12.85 29.20 0.65
N THR A 682 13.62 29.99 -0.11
CA THR A 682 14.93 30.51 0.35
C THR A 682 14.82 31.65 1.37
N GLU A 683 13.67 32.31 1.43
CA GLU A 683 13.33 33.24 2.50
C GLU A 683 13.06 32.48 3.80
N ARG A 684 12.34 31.35 3.75
CA ARG A 684 12.15 30.45 4.89
C ARG A 684 13.42 29.71 5.31
N TRP A 685 14.26 29.31 4.35
CA TRP A 685 15.47 28.52 4.54
C TRP A 685 16.70 29.17 3.86
N PRO A 686 17.35 30.17 4.48
CA PRO A 686 18.41 30.95 3.85
C PRO A 686 19.80 30.26 3.87
N TYR A 687 19.92 29.13 3.17
CA TYR A 687 21.14 28.31 3.16
C TYR A 687 21.85 28.21 1.81
N PHE A 688 21.17 28.42 0.68
CA PHE A 688 21.67 27.86 -0.58
C PHE A 688 21.72 28.83 -1.76
N LYS A 689 22.64 28.53 -2.70
CA LYS A 689 22.89 29.26 -3.95
C LYS A 689 22.28 28.51 -5.13
N TRP A 690 20.95 28.39 -5.12
CA TRP A 690 20.20 27.48 -5.99
C TRP A 690 20.63 27.52 -7.47
N SER A 691 20.58 28.69 -8.11
CA SER A 691 20.90 28.82 -9.54
C SER A 691 22.34 28.41 -9.89
N GLN A 692 23.29 28.55 -8.96
CA GLN A 692 24.67 28.09 -9.16
C GLN A 692 24.75 26.56 -9.15
N ASN A 693 24.00 25.91 -8.25
CA ASN A 693 23.92 24.45 -8.18
C ASN A 693 23.19 23.86 -9.40
N VAL A 694 22.11 24.51 -9.87
CA VAL A 694 21.44 24.15 -11.12
C VAL A 694 22.39 24.25 -12.32
N LYS A 695 23.21 25.29 -12.39
CA LYS A 695 24.24 25.39 -13.42
C LYS A 695 25.29 24.26 -13.31
N ALA A 696 25.65 23.87 -12.10
CA ALA A 696 26.62 22.79 -11.88
C ALA A 696 26.09 21.43 -12.37
N ILE A 697 24.81 21.10 -12.14
CA ILE A 697 24.22 19.85 -12.65
C ILE A 697 24.08 19.83 -14.17
N LYS A 698 23.76 20.98 -14.79
CA LYS A 698 23.73 21.08 -16.27
C LYS A 698 25.11 20.86 -16.87
N ASN A 699 26.14 21.42 -16.25
CA ASN A 699 27.53 21.17 -16.66
C ASN A 699 27.91 19.70 -16.48
N TYR A 700 27.50 19.06 -15.39
CA TYR A 700 27.72 17.64 -15.18
C TYR A 700 27.07 16.81 -16.31
N ALA A 701 25.79 17.07 -16.60
CA ALA A 701 25.01 16.38 -17.63
C ALA A 701 25.65 16.45 -19.03
N MET A 702 26.16 17.61 -19.44
CA MET A 702 26.80 17.78 -20.75
C MET A 702 28.09 16.98 -20.92
N ASN A 703 28.85 16.78 -19.84
CA ASN A 703 30.18 16.18 -19.92
C ASN A 703 30.15 14.67 -19.62
N ARG A 704 29.28 14.23 -18.71
CA ARG A 704 29.26 12.87 -18.18
C ARG A 704 29.19 11.75 -19.24
N PRO A 705 28.37 11.83 -20.29
CA PRO A 705 28.31 10.78 -21.32
C PRO A 705 29.67 10.49 -21.97
N SER A 706 30.42 11.54 -22.32
CA SER A 706 31.75 11.39 -22.92
C SER A 706 32.76 10.75 -21.95
N ASN A 707 32.66 11.07 -20.65
CA ASN A 707 33.46 10.45 -19.60
C ASN A 707 33.16 8.96 -19.47
N ILE A 708 31.88 8.56 -19.46
CA ILE A 708 31.48 7.14 -19.39
C ILE A 708 32.07 6.35 -20.57
N VAL A 709 31.99 6.88 -21.80
CA VAL A 709 32.61 6.24 -22.96
C VAL A 709 34.11 5.99 -22.73
N GLN A 710 34.84 6.96 -22.17
CA GLN A 710 36.25 6.77 -21.85
C GLN A 710 36.48 5.78 -20.70
N PHE A 711 35.64 5.78 -19.66
CA PHE A 711 35.76 4.82 -18.56
C PHE A 711 35.58 3.39 -19.04
N ILE A 712 34.58 3.13 -19.88
CA ILE A 712 34.33 1.80 -20.47
C ILE A 712 35.51 1.37 -21.35
N LYS A 713 35.97 2.23 -22.27
CA LYS A 713 37.14 1.93 -23.11
C LYS A 713 38.37 1.61 -22.28
N ASN A 714 38.65 2.40 -21.25
CA ASN A 714 39.82 2.20 -20.40
C ASN A 714 39.72 0.92 -19.56
N LYS A 715 38.55 0.64 -18.99
CA LYS A 715 38.33 -0.53 -18.14
C LYS A 715 38.39 -1.84 -18.93
N PHE A 716 37.84 -1.85 -20.15
CA PHE A 716 37.62 -3.09 -20.91
C PHE A 716 38.49 -3.22 -22.17
N ALA A 717 39.52 -2.39 -22.32
CA ALA A 717 40.48 -2.49 -23.43
C ALA A 717 41.11 -3.90 -23.53
N SER A 718 41.50 -4.49 -22.39
CA SER A 718 42.03 -5.86 -22.34
C SER A 718 40.99 -6.95 -22.61
N ASN A 719 39.70 -6.59 -22.64
CA ASN A 719 38.59 -7.49 -22.96
C ASN A 719 38.09 -7.33 -24.40
N GLY A 720 38.83 -6.63 -25.26
CA GLY A 720 38.50 -6.49 -26.69
C GLY A 720 37.75 -5.22 -27.06
N VAL A 721 37.45 -4.32 -26.12
CA VAL A 721 36.88 -3.01 -26.45
C VAL A 721 37.94 -2.16 -27.14
N THR A 722 37.77 -1.90 -28.42
CA THR A 722 38.77 -1.23 -29.27
C THR A 722 38.46 0.24 -29.55
N GLY A 723 37.22 0.66 -29.30
CA GLY A 723 36.73 1.97 -29.72
C GLY A 723 35.21 2.05 -29.65
N THR A 724 34.65 2.94 -30.46
CA THR A 724 33.21 3.11 -30.65
C THR A 724 32.94 3.39 -32.12
N ALA A 725 31.81 2.91 -32.63
CA ALA A 725 31.35 3.17 -33.99
C ALA A 725 29.84 3.31 -34.02
N ASN A 726 29.33 4.00 -35.04
CA ASN A 726 27.91 4.25 -35.22
C ASN A 726 27.23 3.04 -35.86
N ILE A 727 26.09 2.66 -35.30
CA ILE A 727 25.16 1.72 -35.91
C ILE A 727 23.93 2.51 -36.35
N THR A 728 23.70 2.60 -37.65
CA THR A 728 22.48 3.17 -38.24
C THR A 728 21.51 2.05 -38.55
N LEU A 729 20.29 2.17 -38.04
CA LEU A 729 19.20 1.23 -38.20
C LEU A 729 18.04 1.91 -38.92
N ASN A 730 17.65 1.36 -40.06
CA ASN A 730 16.54 1.86 -40.87
C ASN A 730 15.41 0.84 -40.95
N THR A 731 14.17 1.34 -40.96
CA THR A 731 13.01 0.53 -41.25
C THR A 731 11.82 1.38 -41.68
N ASP A 732 10.79 0.74 -42.25
CA ASP A 732 9.49 1.36 -42.46
C ASP A 732 8.67 1.19 -41.17
N THR A 733 8.59 2.24 -40.34
CA THR A 733 7.89 2.17 -39.05
C THR A 733 6.38 1.98 -39.19
N THR A 734 5.82 2.08 -40.40
CA THR A 734 4.42 1.72 -40.66
C THR A 734 4.19 0.20 -40.67
N ARG A 735 5.26 -0.60 -40.84
CA ARG A 735 5.19 -2.07 -41.00
C ARG A 735 5.81 -2.84 -39.84
N GLY A 736 6.63 -2.21 -39.02
CA GLY A 736 7.33 -2.84 -37.90
C GLY A 736 8.13 -1.83 -37.11
N TYR A 737 8.96 -2.30 -36.20
CA TYR A 737 9.99 -1.51 -35.53
C TYR A 737 11.23 -2.37 -35.29
N LEU A 738 12.33 -1.73 -34.93
CA LEU A 738 13.59 -2.40 -34.62
C LEU A 738 13.86 -2.38 -33.12
N LYS A 739 14.47 -3.44 -32.62
CA LYS A 739 15.05 -3.51 -31.28
C LYS A 739 16.55 -3.67 -31.40
N ILE A 740 17.31 -2.95 -30.59
CA ILE A 740 18.76 -3.12 -30.44
C ILE A 740 19.06 -3.37 -28.97
N ASN A 741 19.61 -4.55 -28.68
CA ASN A 741 19.81 -5.07 -27.32
C ASN A 741 18.53 -4.94 -26.48
N THR A 742 18.47 -3.99 -25.55
CA THR A 742 17.31 -3.75 -24.68
C THR A 742 16.37 -2.65 -25.18
N ILE A 743 16.76 -1.88 -26.20
CA ILE A 743 16.02 -0.70 -26.67
C ILE A 743 15.07 -1.06 -27.80
N ASP A 744 13.79 -0.75 -27.61
CA ASP A 744 12.83 -0.62 -28.70
C ASP A 744 13.01 0.74 -29.40
N ILE A 745 13.29 0.74 -30.71
CA ILE A 745 13.44 1.95 -31.52
C ILE A 745 12.06 2.44 -31.95
N LYS A 746 11.41 3.17 -31.04
CA LYS A 746 10.07 3.75 -31.20
C LYS A 746 10.12 5.23 -30.86
N ALA A 747 9.22 6.01 -31.44
CA ALA A 747 9.05 7.42 -31.09
C ALA A 747 8.64 7.64 -29.61
N SER A 748 8.08 6.63 -28.96
CA SER A 748 7.74 6.65 -27.52
C SER A 748 8.93 6.37 -26.62
N THR A 749 10.06 5.90 -27.14
CA THR A 749 11.24 5.59 -26.35
C THR A 749 12.03 6.88 -26.05
N PRO A 750 12.34 7.18 -24.77
CA PRO A 750 13.08 8.39 -24.44
C PRO A 750 14.39 8.54 -25.21
N GLY A 751 14.64 9.75 -25.73
CA GLY A 751 15.83 10.05 -26.54
C GLY A 751 15.72 9.72 -28.03
N ILE A 752 14.71 8.96 -28.48
CA ILE A 752 14.55 8.56 -29.88
C ILE A 752 13.65 9.55 -30.64
N LYS A 753 14.24 10.31 -31.57
CA LYS A 753 13.51 11.30 -32.38
C LYS A 753 13.12 10.81 -33.78
N ASN A 754 13.93 9.95 -34.40
CA ASN A 754 13.73 9.47 -35.77
C ASN A 754 13.82 7.93 -35.83
N PRO A 755 12.73 7.21 -35.55
CA PRO A 755 12.76 5.74 -35.53
C PRO A 755 12.88 5.09 -36.92
N ASP A 756 12.53 5.78 -38.00
CA ASP A 756 12.68 5.26 -39.38
C ASP A 756 14.15 5.17 -39.83
N SER A 757 15.01 6.01 -39.25
CA SER A 757 16.46 6.03 -39.50
C SER A 757 17.17 6.52 -38.25
N TRP A 758 17.33 5.60 -37.30
CA TRP A 758 17.96 5.86 -36.01
C TRP A 758 19.46 5.56 -36.07
N THR A 759 20.28 6.34 -35.37
CA THR A 759 21.73 6.06 -35.26
C THR A 759 22.15 6.14 -33.80
N GLY A 760 22.85 5.12 -33.34
CA GLY A 760 23.43 5.05 -31.99
C GLY A 760 24.92 4.73 -31.99
N LEU A 761 25.61 5.19 -30.96
CA LEU A 761 27.03 4.93 -30.73
C LEU A 761 27.21 3.64 -29.90
N TYR A 762 27.94 2.66 -30.42
CA TYR A 762 28.20 1.37 -29.75
C TYR A 762 29.69 1.05 -29.69
N PHE A 763 30.12 0.34 -28.64
CA PHE A 763 31.52 -0.05 -28.44
C PHE A 763 31.95 -1.13 -29.45
N THR A 764 33.07 -0.91 -30.13
CA THR A 764 33.60 -1.88 -31.10
C THR A 764 34.30 -3.03 -30.38
N GLY A 765 34.16 -4.24 -30.91
CA GLY A 765 34.63 -5.47 -30.27
C GLY A 765 33.68 -6.04 -29.20
N VAL A 766 32.50 -5.45 -29.03
CA VAL A 766 31.39 -6.00 -28.23
C VAL A 766 30.28 -6.42 -29.19
N PRO A 767 29.82 -7.68 -29.18
CA PRO A 767 28.73 -8.13 -30.03
C PRO A 767 27.43 -7.37 -29.70
N VAL A 768 26.70 -6.95 -30.73
CA VAL A 768 25.40 -6.28 -30.63
C VAL A 768 24.31 -7.17 -31.22
N THR A 769 23.16 -7.22 -30.57
CA THR A 769 21.98 -7.96 -31.05
C THR A 769 20.91 -7.01 -31.53
N ILE A 770 20.38 -7.24 -32.73
CA ILE A 770 19.23 -6.52 -33.26
C ILE A 770 18.09 -7.48 -33.58
N SER A 771 16.86 -7.02 -33.42
CA SER A 771 15.64 -7.77 -33.75
C SER A 771 14.68 -6.90 -34.55
N ALA A 772 14.04 -7.48 -35.57
CA ALA A 772 12.97 -6.87 -36.34
C ALA A 772 11.62 -7.34 -35.79
N VAL A 773 10.77 -6.42 -35.34
CA VAL A 773 9.44 -6.73 -34.80
C VAL A 773 8.38 -6.21 -35.75
N ALA A 774 7.66 -7.12 -36.42
CA ALA A 774 6.62 -6.76 -37.38
C ALA A 774 5.36 -6.24 -36.67
N LYS A 775 4.69 -5.27 -37.28
CA LYS A 775 3.33 -4.86 -36.89
C LYS A 775 2.31 -5.84 -37.45
N GLU A 776 1.11 -5.82 -36.89
CA GLU A 776 -0.02 -6.61 -37.37
C GLU A 776 -0.24 -6.44 -38.89
N GLY A 777 -0.42 -7.57 -39.59
CA GLY A 777 -0.55 -7.60 -41.05
C GLY A 777 0.77 -7.60 -41.83
N TYR A 778 1.92 -7.64 -41.15
CA TYR A 778 3.24 -7.72 -41.75
C TYR A 778 4.08 -8.84 -41.13
N VAL A 779 5.08 -9.29 -41.87
CA VAL A 779 6.11 -10.23 -41.41
C VAL A 779 7.49 -9.71 -41.81
N PHE A 780 8.51 -10.05 -41.02
CA PHE A 780 9.89 -9.82 -41.38
C PHE A 780 10.24 -10.56 -42.68
N ASP A 781 10.91 -9.89 -43.61
CA ASP A 781 11.34 -10.49 -44.88
C ASP A 781 12.83 -10.81 -44.88
N HIS A 782 13.69 -9.79 -44.73
CA HIS A 782 15.14 -9.95 -44.67
C HIS A 782 15.84 -8.71 -44.09
N TRP A 783 17.14 -8.88 -43.79
CA TRP A 783 18.05 -7.80 -43.44
C TRP A 783 18.88 -7.35 -44.65
N GLU A 784 19.09 -6.05 -44.79
CA GLU A 784 20.12 -5.48 -45.65
C GLU A 784 21.26 -4.92 -44.78
N GLY A 785 22.51 -5.07 -45.22
CA GLY A 785 23.69 -4.53 -44.51
C GLY A 785 24.24 -5.42 -43.38
N VAL A 786 23.57 -6.51 -43.03
CA VAL A 786 24.08 -7.55 -42.11
C VAL A 786 23.73 -8.95 -42.62
N VAL A 787 24.57 -9.94 -42.30
CA VAL A 787 24.33 -11.34 -42.67
C VAL A 787 23.48 -12.01 -41.60
N GLY A 788 22.29 -12.49 -41.99
CA GLY A 788 21.41 -13.30 -41.14
C GLY A 788 20.07 -13.56 -41.82
N SER A 789 19.50 -14.74 -41.57
CA SER A 789 18.18 -15.14 -42.09
C SER A 789 17.08 -15.14 -41.04
N SER A 790 17.44 -14.89 -39.77
CA SER A 790 16.50 -14.77 -38.65
C SER A 790 16.09 -13.31 -38.46
N GLU A 791 14.90 -13.09 -37.91
CA GLU A 791 14.44 -11.78 -37.46
C GLU A 791 15.32 -11.19 -36.35
N THR A 792 16.15 -12.01 -35.69
CA THR A 792 17.14 -11.59 -34.70
C THR A 792 18.54 -11.97 -35.15
N VAL A 793 19.47 -11.01 -35.13
CA VAL A 793 20.87 -11.20 -35.55
C VAL A 793 21.81 -10.59 -34.51
N THR A 794 22.84 -11.34 -34.13
CA THR A 794 23.97 -10.85 -33.34
C THR A 794 25.20 -10.75 -34.21
N PHE A 795 25.88 -9.60 -34.18
CA PHE A 795 27.06 -9.35 -35.00
C PHE A 795 28.11 -8.52 -34.25
N ASN A 796 29.35 -8.56 -34.76
CA ASN A 796 30.42 -7.69 -34.31
C ASN A 796 30.61 -6.56 -35.33
N HIS A 797 30.99 -5.38 -34.85
CA HIS A 797 31.34 -4.24 -35.69
C HIS A 797 32.67 -3.61 -35.25
N THR A 798 33.44 -3.14 -36.24
CA THR A 798 34.68 -2.38 -36.05
C THR A 798 34.58 -0.95 -36.59
N ASP A 799 33.65 -0.73 -37.51
CA ASP A 799 33.44 0.51 -38.24
C ASP A 799 31.94 0.86 -38.24
N ASN A 800 31.62 2.06 -38.74
CA ASN A 800 30.24 2.46 -38.89
C ASN A 800 29.49 1.49 -39.81
N ILE A 801 28.31 1.06 -39.40
CA ILE A 801 27.48 0.11 -40.16
C ILE A 801 26.07 0.66 -40.34
N ASN A 802 25.49 0.39 -41.51
CA ASN A 802 24.12 0.76 -41.85
C ASN A 802 23.32 -0.52 -42.14
N ILE A 803 22.23 -0.72 -41.42
CA ILE A 803 21.40 -1.93 -41.49
C ILE A 803 19.94 -1.54 -41.71
N THR A 804 19.25 -2.27 -42.58
CA THR A 804 17.82 -2.06 -42.85
C THR A 804 17.05 -3.35 -42.57
N ALA A 805 15.97 -3.28 -41.79
CA ALA A 805 14.97 -4.35 -41.73
C ALA A 805 13.88 -4.09 -42.76
N VAL A 806 13.63 -5.09 -43.61
CA VAL A 806 12.58 -5.06 -44.61
C VAL A 806 11.41 -5.93 -44.16
N PHE A 807 10.20 -5.36 -44.19
CA PHE A 807 8.95 -6.04 -43.88
C PHE A 807 8.06 -6.16 -45.13
N LYS A 808 7.38 -7.29 -45.27
CA LYS A 808 6.35 -7.52 -46.31
C LYS A 808 5.00 -7.79 -45.67
N LYS A 809 3.92 -7.60 -46.44
CA LYS A 809 2.57 -7.95 -45.96
C LYS A 809 2.48 -9.44 -45.67
N ASP A 810 1.81 -9.77 -44.59
CA ASP A 810 1.53 -11.16 -44.23
C ASP A 810 0.61 -11.78 -45.29
N GLY A 811 1.00 -12.95 -45.81
CA GLY A 811 0.43 -13.56 -47.00
C GLY A 811 -0.83 -14.39 -46.75
N ILE A 812 -1.56 -14.16 -45.66
CA ILE A 812 -2.78 -14.90 -45.36
C ILE A 812 -3.85 -14.54 -46.42
N PRO A 813 -4.43 -15.53 -47.15
CA PRO A 813 -5.50 -15.26 -48.09
C PRO A 813 -6.73 -14.71 -47.35
N GLU A 814 -7.25 -13.59 -47.85
CA GLU A 814 -8.51 -12.97 -47.45
C GLU A 814 -9.63 -14.03 -47.37
N LEU A 815 -10.16 -14.30 -46.17
CA LEU A 815 -11.40 -15.06 -46.04
C LEU A 815 -12.52 -14.24 -46.69
N THR A 816 -12.92 -14.64 -47.90
CA THR A 816 -14.06 -14.06 -48.62
C THR A 816 -15.31 -14.04 -47.74
N PRO A 817 -16.08 -12.93 -47.70
CA PRO A 817 -17.35 -12.88 -46.99
C PRO A 817 -18.36 -13.78 -47.69
N THR A 818 -18.85 -14.80 -46.98
CA THR A 818 -19.95 -15.66 -47.45
C THR A 818 -21.23 -14.82 -47.61
N PRO A 819 -21.96 -14.92 -48.74
CA PRO A 819 -23.13 -14.09 -48.96
C PRO A 819 -24.29 -14.46 -48.03
N THR A 820 -24.94 -13.41 -47.53
CA THR A 820 -26.20 -13.42 -46.78
C THR A 820 -27.30 -14.18 -47.52
N GLN A 821 -27.89 -15.17 -46.85
CA GLN A 821 -29.23 -15.66 -47.18
C GLN A 821 -30.20 -15.34 -46.03
N THR A 822 -31.39 -14.86 -46.38
CA THR A 822 -32.52 -14.59 -45.48
C THR A 822 -33.80 -14.99 -46.23
N PRO A 823 -34.93 -15.32 -45.59
CA PRO A 823 -35.22 -16.43 -44.67
C PRO A 823 -36.41 -17.29 -45.17
N THR A 824 -36.52 -18.60 -44.87
CA THR A 824 -37.87 -19.24 -44.77
C THR A 824 -37.92 -20.50 -43.90
N SER A 825 -38.80 -20.42 -42.90
CA SER A 825 -39.60 -21.41 -42.15
C SER A 825 -39.01 -22.73 -41.60
N THR A 826 -38.80 -22.70 -40.27
CA THR A 826 -39.41 -23.55 -39.23
C THR A 826 -39.47 -25.09 -39.39
N SER A 827 -38.69 -25.80 -38.56
CA SER A 827 -39.21 -26.79 -37.60
C SER A 827 -38.21 -27.11 -36.47
N THR A 828 -38.77 -27.17 -35.25
CA THR A 828 -38.30 -27.38 -33.87
C THR A 828 -37.31 -28.56 -33.63
N PRO A 829 -36.53 -28.58 -32.51
CA PRO A 829 -35.30 -29.37 -32.34
C PRO A 829 -35.45 -30.64 -31.46
N THR A 830 -34.54 -31.62 -31.59
CA THR A 830 -34.12 -32.58 -30.52
C THR A 830 -32.86 -33.38 -30.94
N PRO A 831 -32.16 -34.15 -30.05
CA PRO A 831 -30.93 -33.75 -29.37
C PRO A 831 -29.65 -34.48 -29.82
N THR A 832 -28.52 -33.93 -29.37
CA THR A 832 -27.11 -34.31 -29.54
C THR A 832 -26.75 -35.75 -29.12
N PRO A 833 -25.89 -36.46 -29.88
CA PRO A 833 -25.09 -37.57 -29.37
C PRO A 833 -23.62 -37.17 -29.13
N THR A 834 -23.14 -37.63 -27.97
CA THR A 834 -21.78 -37.60 -27.42
C THR A 834 -20.72 -38.30 -28.30
N PRO A 835 -19.45 -37.84 -28.34
CA PRO A 835 -18.36 -38.55 -28.99
C PRO A 835 -17.68 -39.57 -28.05
N THR A 836 -17.23 -40.68 -28.63
CA THR A 836 -16.57 -41.81 -27.94
C THR A 836 -15.06 -41.85 -28.18
N GLN A 837 -14.35 -42.08 -27.08
CA GLN A 837 -12.97 -42.47 -26.74
C GLN A 837 -11.96 -42.98 -27.80
N THR A 838 -10.66 -42.79 -27.50
CA THR A 838 -9.64 -43.85 -27.67
C THR A 838 -8.46 -43.79 -26.67
N SER A 839 -8.26 -44.93 -25.99
CA SER A 839 -7.07 -45.64 -25.42
C SER A 839 -5.99 -44.98 -24.50
N THR A 840 -6.11 -45.31 -23.21
CA THR A 840 -5.19 -45.99 -22.23
C THR A 840 -3.65 -46.00 -22.39
N PRO A 841 -2.91 -45.83 -21.27
CA PRO A 841 -2.13 -46.95 -20.72
C PRO A 841 -2.29 -47.24 -19.20
N THR A 842 -1.85 -48.46 -18.87
CA THR A 842 -1.87 -49.37 -17.70
C THR A 842 -1.61 -48.84 -16.26
N PRO A 843 -2.13 -49.51 -15.20
CA PRO A 843 -2.05 -49.07 -13.79
C PRO A 843 -0.93 -49.74 -12.95
N THR A 844 -0.49 -49.08 -11.86
CA THR A 844 0.25 -49.67 -10.72
C THR A 844 0.08 -48.75 -9.49
N PRO A 845 0.26 -49.22 -8.23
CA PRO A 845 -0.66 -50.02 -7.42
C PRO A 845 -1.25 -49.24 -6.22
N THR A 846 -2.37 -49.77 -5.70
CA THR A 846 -3.10 -49.38 -4.49
C THR A 846 -2.23 -49.40 -3.21
N PRO A 847 -2.30 -48.37 -2.34
CA PRO A 847 -1.95 -48.52 -0.94
C PRO A 847 -3.11 -49.12 -0.13
N THR A 848 -2.75 -50.16 0.62
CA THR A 848 -3.49 -51.02 1.55
C THR A 848 -4.32 -50.27 2.61
N PRO A 849 -5.48 -50.81 3.04
CA PRO A 849 -6.21 -50.30 4.21
C PRO A 849 -5.64 -50.86 5.52
N THR A 850 -5.43 -50.01 6.51
CA THR A 850 -5.13 -50.34 7.92
C THR A 850 -5.60 -49.14 8.74
N SER A 851 -6.39 -49.20 9.82
CA SER A 851 -6.93 -50.27 10.65
C SER A 851 -8.25 -49.81 11.31
N THR A 852 -9.08 -50.79 11.65
CA THR A 852 -10.33 -50.77 12.43
C THR A 852 -10.34 -49.85 13.67
N PRO A 853 -11.47 -49.22 14.03
CA PRO A 853 -11.61 -48.49 15.30
C PRO A 853 -11.52 -49.45 16.49
N THR A 854 -10.63 -49.13 17.43
CA THR A 854 -10.50 -49.78 18.73
C THR A 854 -11.77 -49.53 19.54
N SER A 855 -12.32 -50.59 20.13
CA SER A 855 -13.46 -50.56 21.03
C SER A 855 -13.19 -49.68 22.25
N LEU A 856 -14.16 -48.82 22.58
CA LEU A 856 -14.24 -47.99 23.77
C LEU A 856 -13.96 -48.82 25.05
N PRO A 857 -13.02 -48.40 25.93
CA PRO A 857 -12.86 -49.03 27.23
C PRO A 857 -14.07 -48.72 28.13
N THR A 858 -14.53 -49.75 28.84
CA THR A 858 -15.61 -49.64 29.82
C THR A 858 -15.12 -48.85 31.04
N PRO A 859 -15.82 -47.79 31.49
CA PRO A 859 -15.40 -46.97 32.62
C PRO A 859 -15.40 -47.79 33.92
N THR A 860 -14.32 -47.64 34.70
CA THR A 860 -14.20 -48.15 36.07
C THR A 860 -14.55 -47.03 37.04
N ALA A 861 -15.31 -47.33 38.09
CA ALA A 861 -15.87 -46.31 39.00
C ALA A 861 -14.80 -45.40 39.63
N SER A 862 -15.01 -44.09 39.51
CA SER A 862 -14.16 -43.02 40.05
C SER A 862 -14.27 -42.91 41.58
N PRO A 863 -13.20 -42.56 42.32
CA PRO A 863 -13.21 -42.45 43.79
C PRO A 863 -14.20 -41.41 44.31
N GLN A 864 -14.99 -41.79 45.32
CA GLN A 864 -16.00 -40.93 45.95
C GLN A 864 -15.41 -39.67 46.59
N GLY A 865 -15.72 -38.50 46.01
CA GLY A 865 -15.48 -37.18 46.63
C GLY A 865 -15.03 -36.05 45.70
N VAL A 866 -14.74 -36.31 44.42
CA VAL A 866 -14.26 -35.31 43.45
C VAL A 866 -15.37 -34.92 42.48
N ILE A 867 -15.60 -33.62 42.26
CA ILE A 867 -16.50 -33.10 41.22
C ILE A 867 -15.70 -33.06 39.91
N LEU A 868 -16.09 -33.88 38.93
CA LEU A 868 -15.45 -33.89 37.62
C LEU A 868 -15.63 -32.51 36.95
N GLY A 869 -14.55 -32.00 36.36
CA GLY A 869 -14.49 -30.65 35.82
C GLY A 869 -13.98 -29.57 36.79
N ASP A 870 -14.20 -29.71 38.10
CA ASP A 870 -13.81 -28.71 39.11
C ASP A 870 -12.33 -28.90 39.51
N VAL A 871 -11.42 -28.33 38.71
CA VAL A 871 -9.97 -28.52 38.88
C VAL A 871 -9.37 -27.59 39.93
N ASN A 872 -10.14 -26.62 40.44
CA ASN A 872 -9.71 -25.67 41.47
C ASN A 872 -10.33 -25.94 42.86
N SER A 873 -11.25 -26.91 42.95
CA SER A 873 -11.97 -27.33 44.15
C SER A 873 -12.91 -26.28 44.76
N ASP A 874 -13.40 -25.32 43.97
CA ASP A 874 -14.31 -24.28 44.44
C ASP A 874 -15.78 -24.74 44.55
N GLY A 875 -16.05 -25.97 44.11
CA GLY A 875 -17.36 -26.61 44.13
C GLY A 875 -18.18 -26.39 42.87
N PHE A 876 -17.66 -25.65 41.87
CA PHE A 876 -18.38 -25.27 40.66
C PHE A 876 -17.55 -25.50 39.41
N PHE A 877 -18.04 -26.33 38.49
CA PHE A 877 -17.49 -26.39 37.14
C PHE A 877 -17.83 -25.12 36.34
N ASN A 878 -16.83 -24.29 36.03
CA ASN A 878 -17.01 -23.04 35.28
C ASN A 878 -15.81 -22.67 34.37
N SER A 879 -15.84 -21.46 33.79
CA SER A 879 -14.79 -20.99 32.87
C SER A 879 -13.40 -20.89 33.50
N LEU A 880 -13.31 -20.76 34.83
CA LEU A 880 -12.04 -20.74 35.57
C LEU A 880 -11.35 -22.11 35.51
N ASP A 881 -12.11 -23.20 35.63
CA ASP A 881 -11.58 -24.56 35.53
C ASP A 881 -11.06 -24.87 34.14
N PHE A 882 -11.80 -24.42 33.11
CA PHE A 882 -11.37 -24.50 31.73
C PHE A 882 -10.09 -23.71 31.47
N GLY A 883 -9.99 -22.50 32.03
CA GLY A 883 -8.76 -21.70 31.96
C GLY A 883 -7.58 -22.37 32.64
N LEU A 884 -7.77 -22.94 33.83
CA LEU A 884 -6.73 -23.63 34.59
C LEU A 884 -6.24 -24.90 33.90
N LEU A 885 -7.16 -25.69 33.32
CA LEU A 885 -6.81 -26.85 32.52
C LEU A 885 -6.00 -26.46 31.27
N ARG A 886 -6.35 -25.35 30.59
CA ARG A 886 -5.56 -24.81 29.47
C ARG A 886 -4.15 -24.42 29.90
N MET A 887 -4.01 -23.74 31.04
CA MET A 887 -2.71 -23.32 31.56
C MET A 887 -1.83 -24.52 31.94
N TYR A 888 -2.44 -25.58 32.47
CA TYR A 888 -1.75 -26.84 32.76
C TYR A 888 -1.25 -27.51 31.48
N LEU A 889 -2.10 -27.69 30.46
CA LEU A 889 -1.72 -28.32 29.18
C LEU A 889 -0.64 -27.55 28.42
N LEU A 890 -0.52 -26.24 28.64
CA LEU A 890 0.52 -25.38 28.06
C LEU A 890 1.81 -25.35 28.90
N GLY A 891 1.89 -26.08 30.02
CA GLY A 891 3.04 -26.11 30.92
C GLY A 891 3.25 -24.81 31.71
N ILE A 892 2.26 -23.92 31.74
CA ILE A 892 2.27 -22.65 32.49
C ILE A 892 1.99 -22.91 33.98
N LYS A 893 1.20 -23.94 34.27
CA LYS A 893 0.85 -24.42 35.63
C LYS A 893 1.32 -25.86 35.83
N GLY A 894 1.83 -26.17 37.01
CA GLY A 894 2.30 -27.52 37.36
C GLY A 894 1.19 -28.44 37.87
N GLU A 895 1.44 -29.75 37.90
CA GLU A 895 0.47 -30.78 38.37
C GLU A 895 -0.06 -30.56 39.79
N ASN A 896 0.69 -29.84 40.66
CA ASN A 896 0.27 -29.51 42.02
C ASN A 896 -0.70 -28.32 42.10
N GLU A 897 -0.99 -27.65 40.98
CA GLU A 897 -1.82 -26.45 40.91
C GLU A 897 -3.23 -26.71 40.35
N ILE A 898 -3.54 -27.95 39.96
CA ILE A 898 -4.88 -28.40 39.57
C ILE A 898 -5.22 -29.74 40.23
N ILE A 899 -6.50 -30.04 40.42
CA ILE A 899 -6.95 -31.36 40.85
C ILE A 899 -6.95 -32.28 39.63
N MET A 900 -5.89 -33.07 39.49
CA MET A 900 -5.69 -33.97 38.37
C MET A 900 -6.88 -34.94 38.16
N SER A 901 -7.42 -35.50 39.25
CA SER A 901 -8.58 -36.40 39.19
C SER A 901 -9.91 -35.72 38.81
N ALA A 902 -9.99 -34.39 38.87
CA ALA A 902 -11.13 -33.63 38.37
C ALA A 902 -10.93 -33.24 36.89
N GLY A 903 -9.68 -33.21 36.41
CA GLY A 903 -9.33 -32.86 35.04
C GLY A 903 -9.44 -34.02 34.05
N ASP A 904 -9.25 -35.27 34.48
CA ASP A 904 -9.47 -36.48 33.67
C ASP A 904 -10.98 -36.80 33.62
N VAL A 905 -11.68 -36.16 32.68
CA VAL A 905 -13.15 -36.21 32.57
C VAL A 905 -13.64 -37.32 31.65
N ASP A 906 -12.75 -38.03 30.99
CA ASP A 906 -13.07 -39.27 30.28
C ASP A 906 -12.59 -40.55 30.99
N ALA A 907 -11.90 -40.40 32.13
CA ALA A 907 -11.37 -41.47 32.99
C ALA A 907 -10.39 -42.39 32.26
N ASN A 908 -9.63 -41.86 31.29
CA ASN A 908 -8.63 -42.60 30.56
C ASN A 908 -7.28 -42.70 31.31
N GLY A 909 -7.12 -41.93 32.40
CA GLY A 909 -5.94 -41.91 33.26
C GLY A 909 -4.91 -40.83 32.90
N ASP A 910 -5.10 -40.13 31.79
CA ASP A 910 -4.30 -39.01 31.31
C ASP A 910 -5.14 -37.72 31.34
N ILE A 911 -4.49 -36.56 31.41
CA ILE A 911 -5.15 -35.26 31.22
C ILE A 911 -4.57 -34.64 29.97
N ASP A 912 -5.37 -34.61 28.91
CA ASP A 912 -4.90 -34.14 27.61
C ASP A 912 -5.93 -33.26 26.87
N SER A 913 -5.69 -33.05 25.58
CA SER A 913 -6.56 -32.24 24.72
C SER A 913 -8.00 -32.77 24.62
N ILE A 914 -8.23 -34.05 24.90
CA ILE A 914 -9.54 -34.71 24.86
C ILE A 914 -10.36 -34.27 26.07
N ASP A 915 -9.79 -34.27 27.27
CA ASP A 915 -10.43 -33.73 28.47
C ASP A 915 -10.77 -32.26 28.32
N PHE A 916 -9.83 -31.49 27.77
CA PHE A 916 -10.04 -30.08 27.47
C PHE A 916 -11.20 -29.86 26.50
N ALA A 917 -11.35 -30.72 25.49
CA ALA A 917 -12.48 -30.67 24.58
C ALA A 917 -13.80 -30.96 25.32
N TYR A 918 -13.82 -31.94 26.22
CA TYR A 918 -15.01 -32.24 27.02
C TYR A 918 -15.38 -31.10 27.97
N PHE A 919 -14.41 -30.40 28.59
CA PHE A 919 -14.69 -29.19 29.37
C PHE A 919 -15.40 -28.14 28.53
N ARG A 920 -14.90 -27.89 27.30
CA ARG A 920 -15.55 -26.94 26.38
C ARG A 920 -16.97 -27.37 26.05
N LEU A 921 -17.18 -28.65 25.70
CA LEU A 921 -18.50 -29.19 25.35
C LEU A 921 -19.49 -29.10 26.52
N ARG A 922 -19.01 -29.27 27.77
CA ARG A 922 -19.80 -29.15 28.98
C ARG A 922 -20.18 -27.69 29.27
N LEU A 923 -19.25 -26.74 29.10
CA LEU A 923 -19.51 -25.31 29.32
C LEU A 923 -20.51 -24.71 28.34
N ILE A 924 -20.45 -25.14 27.07
CA ILE A 924 -21.36 -24.66 26.02
C ILE A 924 -22.67 -25.46 25.94
N GLY A 925 -22.91 -26.38 26.89
CA GLY A 925 -24.15 -27.14 27.00
C GLY A 925 -24.37 -28.21 25.93
N VAL A 926 -23.34 -28.58 25.16
CA VAL A 926 -23.43 -29.64 24.15
C VAL A 926 -23.50 -31.03 24.81
N ILE A 927 -22.86 -31.20 25.97
CA ILE A 927 -23.02 -32.39 26.82
C ILE A 927 -23.55 -32.00 28.20
N ASN A 928 -24.49 -32.81 28.70
CA ASN A 928 -25.14 -32.60 30.00
C ASN A 928 -24.46 -33.31 31.16
N LYS A 929 -23.38 -34.06 30.88
CA LYS A 929 -22.47 -34.69 31.84
C LYS A 929 -21.17 -35.06 31.15
N PHE A 930 -20.09 -35.16 31.90
CA PHE A 930 -18.81 -35.67 31.36
C PHE A 930 -18.89 -37.16 31.04
N PRO A 931 -18.03 -37.69 30.15
CA PRO A 931 -18.00 -39.13 29.89
C PRO A 931 -17.74 -39.99 31.14
N ALA A 932 -16.97 -39.47 32.11
CA ALA A 932 -16.69 -40.12 33.39
C ALA A 932 -17.72 -39.88 34.50
N GLU A 933 -18.76 -39.05 34.27
CA GLU A 933 -19.92 -38.81 35.16
C GLU A 933 -21.10 -39.75 34.84
#